data_AF-A0A5E5Q6C0-F1
#
_entry.id   AF-A0A5E5Q6C0-F1
#
_cell.length_a   1.000
_cell.length_b   1.000
_cell.length_c   1.000
_cell.angle_alpha   90.00
_cell.angle_beta   90.00
_cell.angle_gamma   90.00
#
_symmetry.space_group_name_H-M   'P 1'
#
loop_
_entity.id
_entity.type
_entity.pdbx_description
1 polymer ?
#
loop_
_entity_poly.entity_id
_entity_poly.type
_entity_poly.pdbx_seq_one_letter_code
_entity_poly.pdbx_strand_id
1 'polypeptide(L)'
;GRTTQIEVNADGTKTMLTGGTKTVYSWDTDKGGMSQKTETVKSHSGVLKNPLINLNEEIQRLEELLKSKKFTSKKQSKHYELLSGTLHAFREVRENELDFYYSGLKELKLDFDEHLSSNPNSEIIGELNRINAVLQDFITDIEAQNLRRIELEHSVLLVREKYEAAKVLEVGDKVKKLKKTHEWFLDLASRSVEMREQLKHDISAIEREIQVAKESQAKLDKWEVGSIRRDPITDPFVGYTRQILITTTDDLELIQNEIRLAEKYPDNTTIVHMDKNGNYKVVYGLKLDQIPKGDLKVMINAHGALGSIADRSIEEIAKYISTIEQATGEDFSVRKVSLIPCDLKGEYAIKLLSKLRKRGISNAKVSVRLVKTSVLPNGRKVTVDSADGFRTRYRSDIFKKTYAFNEKGEIIPVDSYTDEHYDVSLSIDKDGKPKIERIYGNKRLSELKGALKVFVKAKGFSETEQMLHQFKEALPSDASMSHLNIKTPKDNDWFAQGSVLKQGQDLGKFGRGLNVSVLVHSNPEDSQVLMALCNRNSEVIIVKGGRGNTAFVESPYIPKNVIQLTEFGNSVLKQQLLAFRGDDFDADIRVRIVHGDVKQIPTTRETLENLELISQVTQQPIRNITISASTTKKLGHYQELVTALSNKYEVNIVVWTKTEGGEPVKWLSKTPQDSDVIVRTPPHLAETQPHNDKKLQDWDTPNQEQI
;
A
#
# COMPACT_ATOMS: atom_id res chain seq x y z
N GLY A 1 -41.96 33.90 12.68
CA GLY A 1 -42.55 32.63 13.17
C GLY A 1 -44.04 32.79 13.43
N ARG A 2 -44.80 31.69 13.47
CA ARG A 2 -46.22 31.66 13.86
C ARG A 2 -46.41 30.55 14.91
N THR A 3 -47.32 30.76 15.88
CA THR A 3 -47.44 29.93 17.09
C THR A 3 -48.65 28.99 17.12
N THR A 4 -49.40 28.79 16.03
CA THR A 4 -50.60 27.93 16.03
C THR A 4 -50.43 26.60 15.31
N GLN A 5 -51.27 25.63 15.69
CA GLN A 5 -51.35 24.32 15.04
C GLN A 5 -51.84 24.44 13.59
N ILE A 6 -51.13 23.75 12.70
CA ILE A 6 -51.46 23.59 11.28
C ILE A 6 -51.87 22.13 11.09
N GLU A 7 -53.09 21.90 10.62
CA GLU A 7 -53.59 20.57 10.28
C GLU A 7 -53.46 20.35 8.77
N VAL A 8 -53.06 19.15 8.34
CA VAL A 8 -52.96 18.76 6.93
C VAL A 8 -54.13 17.83 6.62
N ASN A 9 -55.03 18.26 5.75
CA ASN A 9 -56.23 17.53 5.35
C ASN A 9 -55.87 16.39 4.38
N ALA A 10 -56.79 15.45 4.22
CA ALA A 10 -56.62 14.27 3.35
C ALA A 10 -56.42 14.61 1.85
N ASP A 11 -56.85 15.80 1.41
CA ASP A 11 -56.66 16.32 0.05
C ASP A 11 -55.35 17.13 -0.12
N GLY A 12 -54.47 17.10 0.88
CA GLY A 12 -53.19 17.82 0.90
C GLY A 12 -53.32 19.31 1.24
N THR A 13 -54.53 19.83 1.42
CA THR A 13 -54.74 21.21 1.86
C THR A 13 -54.41 21.36 3.34
N LYS A 14 -54.01 22.56 3.78
CA LYS A 14 -53.68 22.82 5.19
C LYS A 14 -54.64 23.81 5.80
N THR A 15 -55.21 23.47 6.95
CA THR A 15 -56.15 24.33 7.69
C THR A 15 -55.50 24.83 8.98
N MET A 16 -55.76 26.09 9.33
CA MET A 16 -55.27 26.68 10.58
C MET A 16 -56.44 26.96 11.52
N LEU A 17 -56.28 26.61 12.80
CA LEU A 17 -57.22 26.99 13.85
C LEU A 17 -57.12 28.50 14.16
N THR A 18 -58.27 29.12 14.41
CA THR A 18 -58.45 30.58 14.58
C THR A 18 -57.83 31.08 15.89
N GLY A 19 -57.11 32.22 15.84
CA GLY A 19 -56.62 32.93 17.04
C GLY A 19 -55.10 33.17 17.16
N GLY A 20 -54.31 32.86 16.13
CA GLY A 20 -52.85 32.95 16.19
C GLY A 20 -52.22 34.34 16.07
N THR A 21 -51.10 34.55 16.77
CA THR A 21 -50.18 35.68 16.57
C THR A 21 -49.10 35.36 15.54
N LYS A 22 -48.80 36.31 14.65
CA LYS A 22 -47.65 36.24 13.74
C LYS A 22 -46.54 37.14 14.29
N THR A 23 -45.35 36.59 14.48
CA THR A 23 -44.15 37.36 14.82
C THR A 23 -43.28 37.47 13.57
N VAL A 24 -43.12 38.70 13.07
CA VAL A 24 -42.20 39.02 11.98
C VAL A 24 -40.88 39.43 12.60
N TYR A 25 -39.81 38.80 12.13
CA TYR A 25 -38.45 39.15 12.49
C TYR A 25 -37.83 39.88 11.30
N SER A 26 -37.26 41.05 11.54
CA SER A 26 -36.61 41.89 10.54
C SER A 26 -35.26 42.34 11.06
N TRP A 27 -34.25 42.36 10.20
CA TRP A 27 -32.95 42.90 10.57
C TRP A 27 -33.02 44.43 10.50
N ASP A 28 -32.84 45.10 11.64
CA ASP A 28 -32.80 46.57 11.72
C ASP A 28 -31.34 47.00 11.56
N THR A 29 -31.02 47.51 10.38
CA THR A 29 -29.67 47.94 10.00
C THR A 29 -29.18 49.13 10.82
N ASP A 30 -30.08 49.99 11.31
CA ASP A 30 -29.70 51.19 12.05
C ASP A 30 -29.37 50.87 13.52
N LYS A 31 -29.97 49.79 14.05
CA LYS A 31 -29.69 49.29 15.41
C LYS A 31 -28.70 48.12 15.46
N GLY A 32 -28.25 47.64 14.30
CA GLY A 32 -27.27 46.56 14.19
C GLY A 32 -27.75 45.22 14.78
N GLY A 33 -29.06 44.91 14.69
CA GLY A 33 -29.60 43.70 15.29
C GLY A 33 -31.01 43.31 14.84
N MET A 34 -31.44 42.12 15.27
CA MET A 34 -32.78 41.59 15.00
C MET A 34 -33.87 42.37 15.75
N SER A 35 -34.81 42.93 14.99
CA SER A 35 -36.06 43.50 15.49
C SER A 35 -37.20 42.50 15.31
N GLN A 36 -38.15 42.47 16.24
CA GLN A 36 -39.35 41.64 16.12
C GLN A 36 -40.61 42.45 16.34
N LYS A 37 -41.65 42.15 15.56
CA LYS A 37 -42.98 42.74 15.69
C LYS A 37 -44.02 41.63 15.70
N THR A 38 -44.89 41.64 16.71
CA THR A 38 -45.99 40.68 16.84
C THR A 38 -47.29 41.36 16.47
N GLU A 39 -48.02 40.78 15.52
CA GLU A 39 -49.30 41.30 15.03
C GLU A 39 -50.40 40.25 15.19
N THR A 40 -51.59 40.72 15.57
CA THR A 40 -52.82 39.92 15.65
C THR A 40 -53.36 39.72 14.25
N VAL A 41 -53.48 38.47 13.80
CA VAL A 41 -53.90 38.17 12.43
C VAL A 41 -55.43 38.27 12.34
N LYS A 42 -55.96 39.22 11.56
CA LYS A 42 -57.37 39.21 11.13
C LYS A 42 -57.56 38.03 10.16
N SER A 43 -58.57 37.21 10.43
CA SER A 43 -58.83 35.94 9.74
C SER A 43 -58.94 36.09 8.22
N HIS A 44 -58.11 35.35 7.50
CA HIS A 44 -58.40 34.92 6.12
C HIS A 44 -58.29 33.39 6.12
N SER A 45 -59.42 32.70 6.13
CA SER A 45 -59.50 31.27 5.83
C SER A 45 -59.28 31.11 4.33
N GLY A 46 -58.02 31.07 3.91
CA GLY A 46 -57.64 30.71 2.55
C GLY A 46 -57.10 29.30 2.54
N VAL A 47 -57.79 28.39 1.83
CA VAL A 47 -57.20 27.12 1.38
C VAL A 47 -55.93 27.48 0.63
N LEU A 48 -54.77 27.03 1.10
CA LEU A 48 -53.50 27.18 0.37
C LEU A 48 -53.58 26.25 -0.85
N LYS A 49 -54.07 26.78 -1.97
CA LYS A 49 -54.10 26.11 -3.27
C LYS A 49 -52.67 25.95 -3.81
N ASN A 50 -52.46 24.85 -4.52
CA ASN A 50 -51.26 24.48 -5.27
C ASN A 50 -50.62 25.70 -5.98
N PRO A 51 -49.28 25.88 -6.00
CA PRO A 51 -48.64 27.08 -6.57
C PRO A 51 -48.76 27.18 -8.09
N LEU A 52 -49.22 26.13 -8.78
CA LEU A 52 -49.65 26.23 -10.15
C LEU A 52 -50.83 27.21 -10.17
N ILE A 53 -50.68 28.33 -10.89
CA ILE A 53 -51.77 29.25 -11.28
C ILE A 53 -53.03 28.43 -11.43
N ASN A 54 -54.15 28.85 -10.81
CA ASN A 54 -55.37 28.04 -10.73
C ASN A 54 -55.86 27.66 -12.15
N LEU A 55 -55.30 26.58 -12.67
CA LEU A 55 -55.38 26.18 -14.06
C LEU A 55 -56.82 25.82 -14.39
N ASN A 56 -57.56 25.36 -13.37
CA ASN A 56 -58.99 25.12 -13.45
C ASN A 56 -59.79 26.42 -13.66
N GLU A 57 -59.42 27.53 -13.01
CA GLU A 57 -60.05 28.84 -13.24
C GLU A 57 -59.70 29.39 -14.63
N GLU A 58 -58.45 29.23 -15.10
CA GLU A 58 -58.06 29.69 -16.44
C GLU A 58 -58.65 28.81 -17.56
N ILE A 59 -58.73 27.49 -17.38
CA ILE A 59 -59.45 26.57 -18.27
C ILE A 59 -60.93 26.93 -18.33
N GLN A 60 -61.58 27.14 -17.18
CA GLN A 60 -63.00 27.50 -17.13
C GLN A 60 -63.26 28.86 -17.81
N ARG A 61 -62.39 29.84 -17.58
CA ARG A 61 -62.46 31.16 -18.21
C ARG A 61 -62.29 31.08 -19.73
N LEU A 62 -61.33 30.29 -20.22
CA LEU A 62 -61.13 30.03 -21.64
C LEU A 62 -62.35 29.36 -22.27
N GLU A 63 -62.96 28.38 -21.58
CA GLU A 63 -64.18 27.72 -22.04
C GLU A 63 -65.37 28.68 -22.12
N GLU A 64 -65.54 29.57 -21.15
CA GLU A 64 -66.58 30.60 -21.16
C GLU A 64 -66.34 31.65 -22.25
N LEU A 65 -65.08 32.05 -22.47
CA LEU A 65 -64.69 32.98 -23.53
C LEU A 65 -65.00 32.41 -24.92
N LEU A 66 -64.66 31.14 -25.16
CA LEU A 66 -64.92 30.43 -26.41
C LEU A 66 -66.42 30.18 -26.67
N LYS A 67 -67.24 30.09 -25.60
CA LYS A 67 -68.72 29.96 -25.69
C LYS A 67 -69.45 31.30 -25.86
N SER A 68 -68.75 32.43 -25.71
CA SER A 68 -69.39 33.76 -25.75
C SER A 68 -69.91 34.13 -27.15
N LYS A 69 -70.92 35.01 -27.21
CA LYS A 69 -71.53 35.48 -28.47
C LYS A 69 -70.52 36.14 -29.44
N LYS A 70 -69.33 36.50 -28.97
CA LYS A 70 -68.22 37.06 -29.76
C LYS A 70 -67.64 36.06 -30.77
N PHE A 71 -67.82 34.76 -30.56
CA PHE A 71 -67.28 33.69 -31.43
C PHE A 71 -68.37 32.88 -32.15
N THR A 72 -69.66 33.20 -31.95
CA THR A 72 -70.79 32.43 -32.47
C THR A 72 -71.22 32.75 -33.91
N SER A 73 -70.59 33.72 -34.60
CA SER A 73 -70.91 33.97 -36.01
C SER A 73 -69.69 34.28 -36.87
N LYS A 74 -69.56 33.51 -37.96
CA LYS A 74 -68.58 33.56 -39.07
C LYS A 74 -67.20 32.95 -38.78
N LYS A 75 -66.86 31.96 -39.62
CA LYS A 75 -65.54 31.43 -40.02
C LYS A 75 -64.36 31.80 -39.10
N GLN A 76 -63.83 30.78 -38.41
CA GLN A 76 -62.43 30.67 -37.93
C GLN A 76 -61.69 32.00 -37.79
N SER A 77 -62.01 32.78 -36.75
CA SER A 77 -61.08 33.85 -36.36
C SER A 77 -59.79 33.18 -35.89
N LYS A 78 -58.62 33.68 -36.30
CA LYS A 78 -57.33 33.19 -35.78
C LYS A 78 -57.27 33.24 -34.25
N HIS A 79 -58.03 34.14 -33.61
CA HIS A 79 -58.24 34.16 -32.16
C HIS A 79 -58.85 32.85 -31.62
N TYR A 80 -59.86 32.30 -32.30
CA TYR A 80 -60.53 31.07 -31.87
C TYR A 80 -59.59 29.86 -31.95
N GLU A 81 -58.83 29.74 -33.03
CA GLU A 81 -57.87 28.63 -33.21
C GLU A 81 -56.75 28.69 -32.15
N LEU A 82 -56.18 29.87 -31.91
CA LEU A 82 -55.14 30.09 -30.91
C LEU A 82 -55.64 29.82 -29.46
N LEU A 83 -56.82 30.33 -29.10
CA LEU A 83 -57.42 30.12 -27.78
C LEU A 83 -57.82 28.65 -27.57
N SER A 84 -58.30 27.97 -28.62
CA SER A 84 -58.62 26.54 -28.58
C SER A 84 -57.36 25.68 -28.43
N GLY A 85 -56.26 26.05 -29.11
CA GLY A 85 -54.96 25.40 -28.95
C GLY A 85 -54.41 25.57 -27.53
N THR A 86 -54.59 26.76 -26.94
CA THR A 86 -54.19 27.04 -25.56
C THR A 86 -55.02 26.28 -24.54
N LEU A 87 -56.33 26.19 -24.75
CA LEU A 87 -57.21 25.38 -23.91
C LEU A 87 -56.82 23.89 -23.96
N HIS A 88 -56.45 23.37 -25.14
CA HIS A 88 -55.95 22.01 -25.26
C HIS A 88 -54.64 21.82 -24.50
N ALA A 89 -53.66 22.71 -24.69
CA ALA A 89 -52.38 22.67 -23.97
C ALA A 89 -52.57 22.72 -22.45
N PHE A 90 -53.47 23.57 -21.95
CA PHE A 90 -53.78 23.64 -20.51
C PHE A 90 -54.42 22.36 -19.97
N ARG A 91 -55.24 21.67 -20.76
CA ARG A 91 -55.81 20.37 -20.37
C ARG A 91 -54.73 19.28 -20.36
N GLU A 92 -53.84 19.27 -21.34
CA GLU A 92 -52.72 18.34 -21.39
C GLU A 92 -51.76 18.54 -20.21
N VAL A 93 -51.43 19.79 -19.86
CA VAL A 93 -50.62 20.15 -18.70
C VAL A 93 -51.30 19.80 -17.37
N ARG A 94 -52.64 19.81 -17.33
CA ARG A 94 -53.41 19.42 -16.14
C ARG A 94 -53.36 17.91 -15.91
N GLU A 95 -53.43 17.13 -16.99
CA GLU A 95 -53.60 15.68 -16.94
C GLU A 95 -52.26 14.91 -16.97
N ASN A 96 -51.18 15.55 -17.45
CA ASN A 96 -49.85 14.98 -17.56
C ASN A 96 -48.80 15.79 -16.76
N GLU A 97 -47.62 15.23 -16.52
CA GLU A 97 -46.51 15.98 -15.94
C GLU A 97 -46.10 17.14 -16.87
N LEU A 98 -45.92 18.34 -16.30
CA LEU A 98 -45.65 19.61 -17.00
C LEU A 98 -44.51 19.53 -18.04
N ASP A 99 -43.51 18.68 -17.82
CA ASP A 99 -42.36 18.49 -18.72
C ASP A 99 -42.74 17.87 -20.09
N PHE A 100 -43.81 17.06 -20.17
CA PHE A 100 -44.18 16.35 -21.41
C PHE A 100 -44.68 17.29 -22.52
N TYR A 101 -45.22 18.46 -22.16
CA TYR A 101 -45.80 19.42 -23.12
C TYR A 101 -44.97 20.70 -23.27
N TYR A 102 -43.76 20.76 -22.72
CA TYR A 102 -42.94 21.97 -22.68
C TYR A 102 -42.57 22.52 -24.08
N SER A 103 -42.23 21.66 -25.04
CA SER A 103 -42.00 22.08 -26.44
C SER A 103 -43.26 22.65 -27.08
N GLY A 104 -44.41 22.01 -26.86
CA GLY A 104 -45.72 22.48 -27.32
C GLY A 104 -46.13 23.81 -26.70
N LEU A 105 -45.82 24.06 -25.42
CA LEU A 105 -46.05 25.35 -24.77
C LEU A 105 -45.16 26.45 -25.37
N LYS A 106 -43.90 26.16 -25.70
CA LYS A 106 -42.99 27.13 -26.34
C LYS A 106 -43.43 27.49 -27.76
N GLU A 107 -43.85 26.51 -28.55
CA GLU A 107 -44.40 26.77 -29.90
C GLU A 107 -45.68 27.60 -29.81
N LEU A 108 -46.60 27.21 -28.93
CA LEU A 108 -47.84 27.95 -28.70
C LEU A 108 -47.58 29.39 -28.22
N LYS A 109 -46.51 29.63 -27.43
CA LYS A 109 -46.09 30.97 -27.00
C LYS A 109 -45.68 31.86 -28.16
N LEU A 110 -44.91 31.31 -29.09
CA LEU A 110 -44.45 32.02 -30.28
C LEU A 110 -45.64 32.41 -31.16
N ASP A 111 -46.56 31.48 -31.37
CA ASP A 111 -47.83 31.75 -32.09
C ASP A 111 -48.65 32.83 -31.37
N PHE A 112 -48.67 32.83 -30.04
CA PHE A 112 -49.38 33.83 -29.24
C PHE A 112 -48.77 35.23 -29.36
N ASP A 113 -47.43 35.33 -29.33
CA ASP A 113 -46.70 36.59 -29.47
C ASP A 113 -46.81 37.18 -30.88
N GLU A 114 -46.73 36.34 -31.93
CA GLU A 114 -46.93 36.75 -33.32
C GLU A 114 -48.36 37.26 -33.54
N HIS A 115 -49.34 36.56 -32.97
CA HIS A 115 -50.75 36.92 -33.09
C HIS A 115 -51.08 38.22 -32.34
N LEU A 116 -50.52 38.44 -31.15
CA LEU A 116 -50.64 39.70 -30.40
C LEU A 116 -50.03 40.88 -31.17
N SER A 117 -48.86 40.68 -31.78
CA SER A 117 -48.15 41.71 -32.56
C SER A 117 -48.91 42.10 -33.83
N SER A 118 -49.56 41.13 -34.46
CA SER A 118 -50.36 41.33 -35.68
C SER A 118 -51.75 41.90 -35.41
N ASN A 119 -52.23 41.86 -34.17
CA ASN A 119 -53.61 42.25 -33.79
C ASN A 119 -53.67 43.16 -32.55
N PRO A 120 -52.95 44.31 -32.53
CA PRO A 120 -52.84 45.16 -31.34
C PRO A 120 -54.15 45.83 -30.92
N ASN A 121 -55.11 45.98 -31.85
CA ASN A 121 -56.41 46.63 -31.63
C ASN A 121 -57.56 45.62 -31.45
N SER A 122 -57.27 44.37 -31.07
CA SER A 122 -58.29 43.34 -30.88
C SER A 122 -59.28 43.69 -29.75
N GLU A 123 -60.57 43.45 -29.94
CA GLU A 123 -61.63 43.67 -28.94
C GLU A 123 -61.51 42.78 -27.69
N ILE A 124 -60.61 41.79 -27.74
CA ILE A 124 -60.32 40.85 -26.63
C ILE A 124 -58.85 40.91 -26.20
N ILE A 125 -58.12 41.98 -26.57
CA ILE A 125 -56.69 42.11 -26.30
C ILE A 125 -56.31 41.94 -24.82
N GLY A 126 -57.19 42.35 -23.89
CA GLY A 126 -57.00 42.14 -22.46
C GLY A 126 -57.00 40.67 -22.03
N GLU A 127 -57.85 39.82 -22.64
CA GLU A 127 -57.87 38.38 -22.38
C GLU A 127 -56.67 37.68 -23.02
N LEU A 128 -56.29 38.09 -24.25
CA LEU A 128 -55.11 37.56 -24.93
C LEU A 128 -53.83 37.85 -24.12
N ASN A 129 -53.65 39.08 -23.66
CA ASN A 129 -52.48 39.44 -22.83
C ASN A 129 -52.44 38.66 -21.51
N ARG A 130 -53.59 38.42 -20.88
CA ARG A 130 -53.68 37.61 -19.66
C ARG A 130 -53.24 36.16 -19.92
N ILE A 131 -53.79 35.54 -20.96
CA ILE A 131 -53.47 34.14 -21.31
C ILE A 131 -51.99 34.00 -21.68
N ASN A 132 -51.44 34.97 -22.42
CA ASN A 132 -50.02 35.00 -22.76
C ASN A 132 -49.13 35.09 -21.50
N ALA A 133 -49.52 35.88 -20.50
CA ALA A 133 -48.81 35.97 -19.22
C ALA A 133 -48.85 34.64 -18.45
N VAL A 134 -50.02 34.00 -18.38
CA VAL A 134 -50.18 32.68 -17.75
C VAL A 134 -49.30 31.62 -18.46
N LEU A 135 -49.27 31.65 -19.79
CA LEU A 135 -48.43 30.73 -20.57
C LEU A 135 -46.94 30.96 -20.33
N GLN A 136 -46.51 32.22 -20.21
CA GLN A 136 -45.14 32.60 -19.86
C GLN A 136 -44.75 32.13 -18.45
N ASP A 137 -45.65 32.26 -17.48
CA ASP A 137 -45.41 31.80 -16.11
C ASP A 137 -45.22 30.27 -16.07
N PHE A 138 -46.01 29.50 -16.81
CA PHE A 138 -45.82 28.04 -16.93
C PHE A 138 -44.47 27.67 -17.54
N ILE A 139 -44.07 28.33 -18.62
CA ILE A 139 -42.75 28.09 -19.25
C ILE A 139 -41.63 28.40 -18.26
N THR A 140 -41.75 29.49 -17.50
CA THR A 140 -40.75 29.92 -16.51
C THR A 140 -40.66 28.93 -15.34
N ASP A 141 -41.79 28.45 -14.84
CA ASP A 141 -41.81 27.44 -13.77
C ASP A 141 -41.21 26.10 -14.21
N ILE A 142 -41.51 25.66 -15.44
CA ILE A 142 -40.91 24.45 -16.03
C ILE A 142 -39.40 24.62 -16.20
N GLU A 143 -38.94 25.77 -16.69
CA GLU A 143 -37.52 26.07 -16.80
C GLU A 143 -36.84 26.05 -15.43
N ALA A 144 -37.44 26.64 -14.40
CA ALA A 144 -36.91 26.65 -13.05
C ALA A 144 -36.86 25.24 -12.41
N GLN A 145 -37.85 24.38 -12.69
CA GLN A 145 -37.85 22.99 -12.23
C GLN A 145 -36.79 22.16 -12.96
N ASN A 146 -36.67 22.30 -14.28
CA ASN A 146 -35.64 21.64 -15.08
C ASN A 146 -34.23 22.04 -14.64
N LEU A 147 -34.00 23.33 -14.37
CA LEU A 147 -32.72 23.82 -13.87
C LEU A 147 -32.35 23.14 -12.53
N ARG A 148 -33.31 23.06 -11.59
CA ARG A 148 -33.09 22.38 -10.31
C ARG A 148 -32.79 20.89 -10.48
N ARG A 149 -33.44 20.21 -11.44
CA ARG A 149 -33.15 18.80 -11.74
C ARG A 149 -31.73 18.63 -12.25
N ILE A 150 -31.30 19.47 -13.20
CA ILE A 150 -29.94 19.47 -13.75
C ILE A 150 -28.88 19.71 -12.66
N GLU A 151 -29.10 20.70 -11.79
CA GLU A 151 -28.20 20.98 -10.66
C GLU A 151 -28.08 19.79 -9.70
N LEU A 152 -29.18 19.07 -9.49
CA LEU A 152 -29.23 17.88 -8.65
C LEU A 152 -28.46 16.72 -9.26
N GLU A 153 -28.67 16.46 -10.55
CA GLU A 153 -27.94 15.43 -11.31
C GLU A 153 -26.44 15.71 -11.33
N HIS A 154 -26.04 16.97 -11.54
CA HIS A 154 -24.65 17.38 -11.46
C HIS A 154 -24.07 17.18 -10.05
N SER A 155 -24.85 17.47 -9.01
CA SER A 155 -24.43 17.21 -7.62
C SER A 155 -24.22 15.71 -7.36
N VAL A 156 -25.08 14.84 -7.90
CA VAL A 156 -24.92 13.38 -7.80
C VAL A 156 -23.60 12.94 -8.45
N LEU A 157 -23.27 13.45 -9.63
CA LEU A 157 -22.01 13.14 -10.32
C LEU A 157 -20.80 13.54 -9.47
N LEU A 158 -20.80 14.75 -8.92
CA LEU A 158 -19.72 15.22 -8.04
C LEU A 158 -19.56 14.35 -6.78
N VAL A 159 -20.67 13.88 -6.18
CA VAL A 159 -20.61 12.99 -5.02
C VAL A 159 -20.06 11.61 -5.41
N ARG A 160 -20.42 11.08 -6.59
CA ARG A 160 -19.85 9.84 -7.13
C ARG A 160 -18.35 9.95 -7.43
N GLU A 161 -17.88 11.07 -7.96
CA GLU A 161 -16.45 11.33 -8.12
C GLU A 161 -15.71 11.32 -6.78
N LYS A 162 -16.29 11.98 -5.76
CA LYS A 162 -15.73 11.97 -4.40
C LYS A 162 -15.78 10.58 -3.76
N TYR A 163 -16.77 9.76 -4.11
CA TYR A 163 -16.83 8.35 -3.70
C TYR A 163 -15.67 7.56 -4.29
N GLU A 164 -15.42 7.65 -5.60
CA GLU A 164 -14.30 6.95 -6.24
C GLU A 164 -12.94 7.43 -5.72
N ALA A 165 -12.76 8.74 -5.55
CA ALA A 165 -11.53 9.31 -4.97
C ALA A 165 -11.28 8.85 -3.52
N ALA A 166 -12.33 8.56 -2.75
CA ALA A 166 -12.18 8.05 -1.38
C ALA A 166 -11.65 6.61 -1.35
N LYS A 167 -11.87 5.81 -2.40
CA LYS A 167 -11.50 4.38 -2.40
C LYS A 167 -10.00 4.12 -2.43
N VAL A 168 -9.23 5.08 -2.93
CA VAL A 168 -7.75 4.99 -3.07
C VAL A 168 -7.00 5.54 -1.86
N LEU A 169 -7.70 6.17 -0.92
CA LEU A 169 -7.10 6.70 0.30
C LEU A 169 -6.66 5.58 1.24
N GLU A 170 -5.69 5.90 2.10
CA GLU A 170 -5.31 5.04 3.21
C GLU A 170 -6.54 4.78 4.10
N VAL A 171 -6.64 3.56 4.66
CA VAL A 171 -7.88 3.06 5.27
C VAL A 171 -8.49 3.99 6.31
N GLY A 172 -7.65 4.65 7.12
CA GLY A 172 -8.12 5.60 8.15
C GLY A 172 -8.80 6.84 7.58
N ASP A 173 -8.28 7.39 6.48
CA ASP A 173 -8.86 8.56 5.82
C ASP A 173 -9.98 8.17 4.85
N LYS A 174 -9.89 6.98 4.24
CA LYS A 174 -10.96 6.36 3.47
C LYS A 174 -12.25 6.27 4.28
N VAL A 175 -12.21 5.70 5.51
CA VAL A 175 -13.39 5.60 6.38
C VAL A 175 -14.00 6.97 6.66
N LYS A 176 -13.17 7.98 6.98
CA LYS A 176 -13.66 9.35 7.25
C LYS A 176 -14.32 9.95 6.02
N LYS A 177 -13.71 9.80 4.84
CA LYS A 177 -14.20 10.40 3.60
C LYS A 177 -15.47 9.71 3.10
N LEU A 178 -15.53 8.38 3.15
CA LEU A 178 -16.72 7.62 2.78
C LEU A 178 -17.93 7.98 3.65
N LYS A 179 -17.76 8.18 4.97
CA LYS A 179 -18.85 8.64 5.85
C LYS A 179 -19.42 10.00 5.41
N LYS A 180 -18.55 10.96 5.09
CA LYS A 180 -18.98 12.28 4.59
C LYS A 180 -19.71 12.17 3.25
N THR A 181 -19.19 11.33 2.35
CA THR A 181 -19.84 11.07 1.05
C THR A 181 -21.21 10.39 1.22
N HIS A 182 -21.34 9.49 2.20
CA HIS A 182 -22.61 8.84 2.53
C HIS A 182 -23.64 9.85 3.04
N GLU A 183 -23.24 10.76 3.93
CA GLU A 183 -24.10 11.87 4.38
C GLU A 183 -24.59 12.74 3.22
N TRP A 184 -23.74 13.03 2.23
CA TRP A 184 -24.15 13.77 1.04
C TRP A 184 -25.14 13.00 0.16
N PHE A 185 -24.97 11.69 -0.02
CA PHE A 185 -25.96 10.88 -0.73
C PHE A 185 -27.30 10.83 -0.01
N LEU A 186 -27.30 10.76 1.33
CA LEU A 186 -28.53 10.81 2.13
C LEU A 186 -29.23 12.18 2.02
N ASP A 187 -28.47 13.28 2.05
CA ASP A 187 -29.01 14.63 1.80
C ASP A 187 -29.67 14.72 0.43
N LEU A 188 -28.99 14.27 -0.63
CA LEU A 188 -29.55 14.28 -1.99
C LEU A 188 -30.79 13.39 -2.11
N ALA A 189 -30.77 12.19 -1.54
CA ALA A 189 -31.90 11.27 -1.51
C ALA A 189 -33.11 11.78 -0.69
N SER A 190 -32.90 12.77 0.19
CA SER A 190 -33.98 13.41 0.96
C SER A 190 -34.76 14.45 0.15
N ARG A 191 -34.22 14.91 -0.98
CA ARG A 191 -34.77 16.04 -1.77
C ARG A 191 -35.95 15.64 -2.67
N SER A 192 -36.06 14.38 -3.07
CA SER A 192 -37.22 13.86 -3.82
C SER A 192 -37.35 12.33 -3.71
N VAL A 193 -38.50 11.78 -4.10
CA VAL A 193 -38.74 10.32 -4.11
C VAL A 193 -37.95 9.64 -5.23
N GLU A 194 -37.88 10.29 -6.39
CA GLU A 194 -37.14 9.83 -7.57
C GLU A 194 -35.65 9.70 -7.24
N MET A 195 -35.08 10.70 -6.56
CA MET A 195 -33.67 10.67 -6.12
C MET A 195 -33.40 9.57 -5.11
N ARG A 196 -34.35 9.31 -4.19
CA ARG A 196 -34.21 8.24 -3.22
C ARG A 196 -34.07 6.88 -3.89
N GLU A 197 -34.90 6.60 -4.90
CA GLU A 197 -34.81 5.35 -5.64
C GLU A 197 -33.55 5.31 -6.52
N GLN A 198 -33.18 6.42 -7.17
CA GLN A 198 -31.96 6.50 -7.98
C GLN A 198 -30.69 6.23 -7.15
N LEU A 199 -30.61 6.76 -5.93
CA LEU A 199 -29.41 6.69 -5.08
C LEU A 199 -29.40 5.50 -4.12
N LYS A 200 -30.45 4.70 -4.08
CA LYS A 200 -30.59 3.55 -3.17
C LYS A 200 -29.42 2.58 -3.25
N HIS A 201 -28.97 2.28 -4.46
CA HIS A 201 -27.82 1.41 -4.70
C HIS A 201 -26.49 2.05 -4.27
N ASP A 202 -26.31 3.34 -4.53
CA ASP A 202 -25.10 4.09 -4.14
C ASP A 202 -24.96 4.14 -2.61
N ILE A 203 -26.06 4.48 -1.92
CA ILE A 203 -26.16 4.49 -0.45
C ILE A 203 -25.83 3.11 0.12
N SER A 204 -26.47 2.06 -0.39
CA SER A 204 -26.22 0.69 0.07
C SER A 204 -24.78 0.23 -0.19
N ALA A 205 -24.16 0.66 -1.30
CA ALA A 205 -22.79 0.30 -1.64
C ALA A 205 -21.78 0.99 -0.72
N ILE A 206 -21.96 2.29 -0.46
CA ILE A 206 -21.05 3.04 0.40
C ILE A 206 -21.15 2.59 1.87
N GLU A 207 -22.34 2.22 2.36
CA GLU A 207 -22.52 1.64 3.69
C GLU A 207 -21.70 0.34 3.86
N ARG A 208 -21.80 -0.56 2.88
CA ARG A 208 -21.00 -1.80 2.88
C ARG A 208 -19.51 -1.50 2.84
N GLU A 209 -19.08 -0.55 2.01
CA GLU A 209 -17.66 -0.21 1.90
C GLU A 209 -17.12 0.45 3.18
N ILE A 210 -17.92 1.28 3.87
CA ILE A 210 -17.58 1.82 5.19
C ILE A 210 -17.39 0.69 6.20
N GLN A 211 -18.30 -0.30 6.22
CA GLN A 211 -18.21 -1.42 7.13
C GLN A 211 -16.93 -2.24 6.88
N VAL A 212 -16.70 -2.62 5.62
CA VAL A 212 -15.48 -3.36 5.23
C VAL A 212 -14.23 -2.56 5.57
N ALA A 213 -14.18 -1.26 5.29
CA ALA A 213 -13.02 -0.42 5.58
C ALA A 213 -12.74 -0.28 7.09
N LYS A 214 -13.78 -0.21 7.94
CA LYS A 214 -13.60 -0.22 9.41
C LYS A 214 -13.03 -1.55 9.91
N GLU A 215 -13.52 -2.68 9.40
CA GLU A 215 -13.00 -4.00 9.74
C GLU A 215 -11.54 -4.15 9.30
N SER A 216 -11.23 -3.71 8.07
CA SER A 216 -9.86 -3.64 7.55
C SER A 216 -8.96 -2.77 8.42
N GLN A 217 -9.43 -1.58 8.84
CA GLN A 217 -8.67 -0.68 9.71
C GLN A 217 -8.33 -1.36 11.04
N ALA A 218 -9.34 -1.92 11.72
CA ALA A 218 -9.14 -2.61 12.99
C ALA A 218 -8.21 -3.82 12.88
N LYS A 219 -8.21 -4.50 11.72
CA LYS A 219 -7.29 -5.61 11.44
C LYS A 219 -5.87 -5.12 11.20
N LEU A 220 -5.67 -4.15 10.31
CA LEU A 220 -4.35 -3.60 9.95
C LEU A 220 -3.67 -2.87 11.12
N ASP A 221 -4.45 -2.30 12.05
CA ASP A 221 -3.92 -1.69 13.27
C ASP A 221 -3.30 -2.70 14.24
N LYS A 222 -3.61 -3.99 14.10
CA LYS A 222 -3.08 -5.08 14.94
C LYS A 222 -1.89 -5.82 14.33
N TRP A 223 -1.60 -5.60 13.04
CA TRP A 223 -0.50 -6.28 12.37
C TRP A 223 0.83 -5.88 12.99
N GLU A 224 1.76 -6.84 13.06
CA GLU A 224 3.09 -6.57 13.60
C GLU A 224 3.85 -5.61 12.67
N VAL A 225 4.52 -4.62 13.25
CA VAL A 225 5.38 -3.68 12.51
C VAL A 225 6.80 -3.83 12.99
N GLY A 226 7.69 -4.23 12.08
CA GLY A 226 9.11 -4.37 12.36
C GLY A 226 9.83 -3.03 12.55
N SER A 227 10.83 -3.00 13.44
CA SER A 227 11.74 -1.86 13.53
C SER A 227 12.75 -1.90 12.38
N ILE A 228 12.76 -0.86 11.55
CA ILE A 228 13.72 -0.72 10.45
C ILE A 228 14.98 -0.02 10.95
N ARG A 229 16.14 -0.67 10.83
CA ARG A 229 17.42 -0.02 11.13
C ARG A 229 17.81 0.94 10.01
N ARG A 230 18.33 2.10 10.42
CA ARG A 230 18.95 3.09 9.53
C ARG A 230 20.45 3.06 9.76
N ASP A 231 21.07 1.96 9.35
CA ASP A 231 22.53 1.90 9.30
C ASP A 231 23.02 2.78 8.13
N PRO A 232 24.24 3.34 8.19
CA PRO A 232 24.80 4.15 7.11
C PRO A 232 24.79 3.33 5.81
N ILE A 233 23.82 3.61 4.94
CA ILE A 233 23.51 2.78 3.77
C ILE A 233 24.73 2.75 2.84
N THR A 234 25.09 1.54 2.40
CA THR A 234 26.25 1.29 1.54
C THR A 234 25.88 0.96 0.10
N ASP A 235 24.60 1.02 -0.29
CA ASP A 235 24.09 0.86 -1.66
C ASP A 235 23.17 2.07 -2.00
N PRO A 236 23.41 2.84 -3.07
CA PRO A 236 22.57 3.97 -3.41
C PRO A 236 21.30 3.43 -4.09
N PHE A 237 20.15 3.96 -3.70
CA PHE A 237 18.91 3.69 -4.42
C PHE A 237 18.87 4.55 -5.69
N VAL A 238 18.87 3.90 -6.85
CA VAL A 238 19.00 4.56 -8.15
C VAL A 238 18.00 3.99 -9.16
N GLY A 239 17.60 4.83 -10.12
CA GLY A 239 16.69 4.48 -11.22
C GLY A 239 15.20 4.63 -10.92
N TYR A 240 14.82 4.84 -9.66
CA TYR A 240 13.45 5.07 -9.22
C TYR A 240 13.46 6.13 -8.13
N THR A 241 12.35 6.87 -7.99
CA THR A 241 12.22 7.85 -6.90
C THR A 241 12.02 7.15 -5.56
N ARG A 242 11.23 6.07 -5.55
CA ARG A 242 10.92 5.30 -4.34
C ARG A 242 10.53 3.86 -4.67
N GLN A 243 10.78 2.94 -3.73
CA GLN A 243 10.20 1.61 -3.75
C GLN A 243 9.03 1.49 -2.76
N ILE A 244 7.93 0.91 -3.23
CA ILE A 244 6.74 0.61 -2.41
C ILE A 244 6.70 -0.89 -2.20
N LEU A 245 6.76 -1.31 -0.94
CA LEU A 245 6.69 -2.71 -0.56
C LEU A 245 5.29 -3.02 -0.02
N ILE A 246 4.55 -3.86 -0.75
CA ILE A 246 3.21 -4.30 -0.36
C ILE A 246 3.34 -5.66 0.32
N THR A 247 3.03 -5.73 1.61
CA THR A 247 2.92 -6.98 2.37
C THR A 247 1.46 -7.37 2.52
N THR A 248 1.11 -8.58 2.10
CA THR A 248 -0.30 -8.99 1.93
C THR A 248 -0.90 -9.69 3.13
N THR A 249 -0.09 -10.17 4.07
CA THR A 249 -0.54 -10.99 5.20
C THR A 249 0.34 -10.74 6.42
N ASP A 250 -0.28 -10.72 7.61
CA ASP A 250 0.37 -10.67 8.92
C ASP A 250 1.02 -12.03 9.25
N ASP A 251 2.18 -12.26 8.66
CA ASP A 251 2.96 -13.47 8.82
C ASP A 251 4.41 -13.11 9.16
N LEU A 252 4.99 -13.77 10.16
CA LEU A 252 6.32 -13.42 10.67
C LEU A 252 7.41 -13.49 9.60
N GLU A 253 7.35 -14.45 8.66
CA GLU A 253 8.35 -14.55 7.59
C GLU A 253 8.23 -13.35 6.64
N LEU A 254 7.01 -12.94 6.31
CA LEU A 254 6.77 -11.75 5.49
C LEU A 254 7.17 -10.46 6.20
N ILE A 255 6.87 -10.33 7.50
CA ILE A 255 7.30 -9.19 8.33
C ILE A 255 8.83 -9.13 8.39
N GLN A 256 9.50 -10.27 8.57
CA GLN A 256 10.96 -10.34 8.57
C GLN A 256 11.55 -9.99 7.19
N ASN A 257 10.89 -10.40 6.11
CA ASN A 257 11.28 -10.04 4.75
C ASN A 257 11.14 -8.54 4.52
N GLU A 258 10.02 -7.91 4.90
CA GLU A 258 9.86 -6.47 4.68
C GLU A 258 10.87 -5.63 5.43
N ILE A 259 11.25 -6.04 6.65
CA ILE A 259 12.33 -5.40 7.40
C ILE A 259 13.62 -5.43 6.59
N ARG A 260 14.08 -6.63 6.19
CA ARG A 260 15.34 -6.80 5.44
C ARG A 260 15.32 -6.04 4.11
N LEU A 261 14.17 -6.02 3.43
CA LEU A 261 14.00 -5.32 2.16
C LEU A 261 14.05 -3.80 2.31
N ALA A 262 13.47 -3.27 3.37
CA ALA A 262 13.47 -1.84 3.67
C ALA A 262 14.82 -1.38 4.21
N GLU A 263 15.49 -2.14 5.08
CA GLU A 263 16.84 -1.86 5.60
C GLU A 263 17.90 -1.76 4.50
N LYS A 264 17.64 -2.34 3.32
CA LYS A 264 18.51 -2.14 2.15
C LYS A 264 18.49 -0.69 1.66
N TYR A 265 17.34 -0.02 1.71
CA TYR A 265 17.15 1.36 1.25
C TYR A 265 16.16 2.10 2.17
N PRO A 266 16.48 2.28 3.46
CA PRO A 266 15.51 2.71 4.45
C PRO A 266 14.91 4.08 4.15
N ASP A 267 15.68 4.98 3.54
CA ASP A 267 15.19 6.32 3.21
C ASP A 267 14.36 6.35 1.90
N ASN A 268 14.48 5.33 1.05
CA ASN A 268 13.78 5.23 -0.24
C ASN A 268 12.71 4.13 -0.27
N THR A 269 12.31 3.60 0.89
CA THR A 269 11.28 2.57 1.00
C THR A 269 10.05 3.08 1.72
N THR A 270 8.88 2.79 1.17
CA THR A 270 7.59 2.87 1.88
C THR A 270 7.03 1.46 2.01
N ILE A 271 6.66 1.05 3.22
CA ILE A 271 6.01 -0.24 3.48
C ILE A 271 4.51 0.00 3.64
N VAL A 272 3.74 -0.80 2.91
CA VAL A 272 2.29 -0.80 2.92
C VAL A 272 1.81 -2.19 3.31
N HIS A 273 1.03 -2.27 4.39
CA HIS A 273 0.27 -3.45 4.73
C HIS A 273 -1.08 -3.37 4.03
N MET A 274 -1.41 -4.38 3.23
CA MET A 274 -2.62 -4.37 2.41
C MET A 274 -3.40 -5.67 2.56
N ASP A 275 -4.69 -5.53 2.88
CA ASP A 275 -5.55 -6.67 3.10
C ASP A 275 -6.18 -7.21 1.81
N LYS A 276 -6.98 -8.28 1.91
CA LYS A 276 -7.64 -8.90 0.76
C LYS A 276 -8.56 -7.95 0.00
N ASN A 277 -9.17 -6.98 0.67
CA ASN A 277 -10.11 -6.04 0.07
C ASN A 277 -9.40 -4.92 -0.72
N GLY A 278 -8.07 -4.80 -0.55
CA GLY A 278 -7.24 -3.73 -1.09
C GLY A 278 -7.25 -2.47 -0.23
N ASN A 279 -7.77 -2.56 1.01
CA ASN A 279 -7.59 -1.51 1.99
C ASN A 279 -6.18 -1.61 2.55
N TYR A 280 -5.54 -0.47 2.77
CA TYR A 280 -4.13 -0.44 3.15
C TYR A 280 -3.83 0.56 4.23
N LYS A 281 -2.69 0.34 4.88
CA LYS A 281 -2.07 1.21 5.87
C LYS A 281 -0.59 1.37 5.54
N VAL A 282 -0.09 2.59 5.56
CA VAL A 282 1.35 2.86 5.45
C VAL A 282 1.96 2.72 6.83
N VAL A 283 2.89 1.78 6.99
CA VAL A 283 3.51 1.44 8.30
C VAL A 283 4.97 1.90 8.42
N TYR A 284 5.60 2.25 7.30
CA TYR A 284 6.96 2.79 7.28
C TYR A 284 7.17 3.69 6.06
N GLY A 285 7.99 4.73 6.21
CA GLY A 285 8.34 5.66 5.13
C GLY A 285 7.31 6.77 4.91
N LEU A 286 7.40 7.44 3.76
CA LEU A 286 6.47 8.51 3.39
C LEU A 286 5.07 7.94 3.09
N LYS A 287 4.04 8.71 3.43
CA LYS A 287 2.68 8.48 2.93
C LYS A 287 2.67 8.57 1.40
N LEU A 288 1.77 7.84 0.76
CA LEU A 288 1.79 7.68 -0.71
C LEU A 288 1.61 9.02 -1.44
N ASP A 289 0.74 9.88 -0.93
CA ASP A 289 0.48 11.24 -1.43
C ASP A 289 1.61 12.24 -1.16
N GLN A 290 2.61 11.86 -0.36
CA GLN A 290 3.77 12.69 0.00
C GLN A 290 5.05 12.26 -0.73
N ILE A 291 4.99 11.22 -1.56
CA ILE A 291 6.16 10.74 -2.29
C ILE A 291 6.56 11.79 -3.33
N PRO A 292 7.85 12.09 -3.53
CA PRO A 292 8.26 12.99 -4.61
C PRO A 292 7.97 12.38 -5.98
N LYS A 293 7.62 13.21 -6.96
CA LYS A 293 7.26 12.79 -8.32
C LYS A 293 8.32 11.89 -8.97
N GLY A 294 7.87 10.97 -9.83
CA GLY A 294 8.73 10.15 -10.68
C GLY A 294 8.40 8.66 -10.69
N ASP A 295 9.36 7.88 -11.17
CA ASP A 295 9.16 6.45 -11.44
C ASP A 295 9.18 5.62 -10.15
N LEU A 296 8.18 4.75 -10.01
CA LEU A 296 8.00 3.88 -8.84
C LEU A 296 8.39 2.44 -9.13
N LYS A 297 8.96 1.80 -8.10
CA LYS A 297 9.15 0.36 -8.05
C LYS A 297 8.23 -0.26 -7.00
N VAL A 298 7.25 -1.03 -7.43
CA VAL A 298 6.36 -1.78 -6.54
C VAL A 298 6.90 -3.19 -6.32
N MET A 299 6.90 -3.64 -5.08
CA MET A 299 7.34 -4.98 -4.67
C MET A 299 6.19 -5.68 -3.96
N ILE A 300 5.87 -6.90 -4.39
CA ILE A 300 4.84 -7.73 -3.74
C ILE A 300 5.56 -8.73 -2.84
N ASN A 301 5.36 -8.59 -1.54
CA ASN A 301 5.86 -9.47 -0.49
C ASN A 301 4.71 -10.36 0.01
N ALA A 302 4.70 -11.60 -0.45
CA ALA A 302 3.65 -12.56 -0.16
C ALA A 302 4.19 -13.98 -0.28
N HIS A 303 3.47 -14.93 0.31
CA HIS A 303 3.72 -16.35 0.07
C HIS A 303 3.30 -16.75 -1.35
N GLY A 304 4.05 -17.68 -1.93
CA GLY A 304 3.74 -18.27 -3.22
C GLY A 304 3.07 -19.64 -3.03
N ALA A 305 2.15 -19.96 -3.92
CA ALA A 305 1.74 -21.33 -4.20
C ALA A 305 2.10 -21.64 -5.66
N LEU A 306 2.16 -22.92 -6.06
CA LEU A 306 2.60 -23.30 -7.40
C LEU A 306 1.84 -22.51 -8.49
N GLY A 307 2.53 -21.57 -9.14
CA GLY A 307 1.95 -20.71 -10.18
C GLY A 307 0.98 -19.61 -9.73
N SER A 308 0.85 -19.32 -8.43
CA SER A 308 -0.07 -18.30 -7.89
C SER A 308 0.45 -17.64 -6.61
N ILE A 309 -0.12 -16.50 -6.24
CA ILE A 309 0.15 -15.86 -4.95
C ILE A 309 -0.87 -16.39 -3.95
N ALA A 310 -0.41 -16.83 -2.78
CA ALA A 310 -1.27 -17.42 -1.76
C ALA A 310 -2.38 -16.43 -1.35
N ASP A 311 -3.62 -16.93 -1.25
CA ASP A 311 -4.82 -16.19 -0.86
C ASP A 311 -5.10 -14.92 -1.66
N ARG A 312 -4.54 -14.77 -2.88
CA ARG A 312 -4.73 -13.60 -3.73
C ARG A 312 -4.87 -13.98 -5.21
N SER A 313 -5.98 -13.57 -5.80
CA SER A 313 -6.19 -13.57 -7.24
C SER A 313 -5.28 -12.56 -7.94
N ILE A 314 -5.06 -12.77 -9.24
CA ILE A 314 -4.25 -11.86 -10.03
C ILE A 314 -4.96 -10.51 -10.24
N GLU A 315 -6.29 -10.49 -10.26
CA GLU A 315 -7.12 -9.29 -10.30
C GLU A 315 -6.94 -8.43 -9.05
N GLU A 316 -6.86 -9.06 -7.88
CA GLU A 316 -6.58 -8.39 -6.61
C GLU A 316 -5.19 -7.76 -6.64
N ILE A 317 -4.15 -8.50 -7.05
CA ILE A 317 -2.79 -7.96 -7.13
C ILE A 317 -2.70 -6.79 -8.13
N ALA A 318 -3.36 -6.89 -9.28
CA ALA A 318 -3.44 -5.78 -10.23
C ALA A 318 -4.20 -4.57 -9.64
N LYS A 319 -5.26 -4.81 -8.86
CA LYS A 319 -6.00 -3.76 -8.14
C LYS A 319 -5.08 -3.08 -7.12
N TYR A 320 -4.32 -3.84 -6.34
CA TYR A 320 -3.42 -3.31 -5.32
C TYR A 320 -2.38 -2.36 -5.91
N ILE A 321 -1.72 -2.77 -7.00
CA ILE A 321 -0.72 -1.94 -7.68
C ILE A 321 -1.36 -0.67 -8.26
N SER A 322 -2.55 -0.78 -8.85
CA SER A 322 -3.30 0.36 -9.38
C SER A 322 -3.76 1.33 -8.27
N THR A 323 -4.19 0.81 -7.12
CA THR A 323 -4.52 1.64 -5.94
C THR A 323 -3.29 2.39 -5.44
N ILE A 324 -2.10 1.76 -5.42
CA ILE A 324 -0.86 2.45 -5.05
C ILE A 324 -0.55 3.58 -6.02
N GLU A 325 -0.60 3.33 -7.33
CA GLU A 325 -0.31 4.37 -8.34
C GLU A 325 -1.30 5.55 -8.23
N GLN A 326 -2.59 5.27 -8.09
CA GLN A 326 -3.61 6.30 -7.92
C GLN A 326 -3.45 7.08 -6.61
N ALA A 327 -3.09 6.41 -5.51
CA ALA A 327 -2.85 7.04 -4.22
C ALA A 327 -1.60 7.94 -4.22
N THR A 328 -0.62 7.67 -5.09
CA THR A 328 0.55 8.53 -5.26
C THR A 328 0.26 9.78 -6.10
N GLY A 329 -0.65 9.69 -7.09
CA GLY A 329 -1.08 10.80 -7.94
C GLY A 329 -0.70 10.66 -9.42
N GLU A 330 -1.07 11.64 -10.23
CA GLU A 330 -0.96 11.58 -11.71
C GLU A 330 0.47 11.69 -12.26
N ASP A 331 1.39 12.29 -11.50
CA ASP A 331 2.79 12.50 -11.91
C ASP A 331 3.72 11.30 -11.63
N PHE A 332 3.13 10.12 -11.42
CA PHE A 332 3.83 8.90 -11.06
C PHE A 332 3.60 7.83 -12.09
N SER A 333 4.60 6.95 -12.26
CA SER A 333 4.45 5.79 -13.11
C SER A 333 5.06 4.57 -12.46
N VAL A 334 4.27 3.51 -12.30
CA VAL A 334 4.80 2.21 -11.91
C VAL A 334 5.61 1.63 -13.07
N ARG A 335 6.93 1.76 -13.01
CA ARG A 335 7.86 1.23 -14.02
C ARG A 335 8.31 -0.20 -13.75
N LYS A 336 8.27 -0.62 -12.49
CA LYS A 336 8.71 -1.95 -12.09
C LYS A 336 7.76 -2.56 -11.08
N VAL A 337 7.39 -3.81 -11.31
CA VAL A 337 6.75 -4.69 -10.33
C VAL A 337 7.68 -5.87 -10.07
N SER A 338 8.05 -6.09 -8.81
CA SER A 338 8.86 -7.24 -8.40
C SER A 338 8.08 -8.19 -7.52
N LEU A 339 7.74 -9.35 -8.05
CA LEU A 339 7.01 -10.41 -7.34
C LEU A 339 7.99 -11.28 -6.56
N ILE A 340 8.05 -11.12 -5.24
CA ILE A 340 8.90 -11.92 -4.34
C ILE A 340 8.36 -13.34 -4.03
N PRO A 341 7.07 -13.69 -4.22
CA PRO A 341 6.58 -15.02 -3.90
C PRO A 341 7.34 -16.16 -4.60
N CYS A 342 7.42 -17.30 -3.91
CA CYS A 342 8.06 -18.53 -4.37
C CYS A 342 7.29 -19.19 -5.52
N ASP A 343 8.00 -19.94 -6.36
CA ASP A 343 7.44 -20.95 -7.28
C ASP A 343 6.33 -20.41 -8.20
N LEU A 344 6.43 -19.13 -8.56
CA LEU A 344 5.54 -18.51 -9.52
C LEU A 344 5.98 -18.89 -10.93
N LYS A 345 5.02 -19.19 -11.82
CA LYS A 345 5.36 -19.47 -13.22
C LYS A 345 5.47 -18.18 -14.04
N GLY A 346 6.20 -18.23 -15.16
CA GLY A 346 6.34 -17.09 -16.07
C GLY A 346 5.00 -16.55 -16.55
N GLU A 347 4.01 -17.43 -16.74
CA GLU A 347 2.65 -17.10 -17.15
C GLU A 347 1.94 -16.17 -16.16
N TYR A 348 2.28 -16.22 -14.86
CA TYR A 348 1.70 -15.31 -13.87
C TYR A 348 2.07 -13.86 -14.19
N ALA A 349 3.35 -13.59 -14.49
CA ALA A 349 3.81 -12.25 -14.84
C ALA A 349 3.17 -11.74 -16.15
N ILE A 350 3.02 -12.63 -17.14
CA ILE A 350 2.37 -12.33 -18.42
C ILE A 350 0.90 -11.93 -18.20
N LYS A 351 0.14 -12.74 -17.44
CA LYS A 351 -1.25 -12.44 -17.12
C LYS A 351 -1.38 -11.15 -16.30
N LEU A 352 -0.45 -10.90 -15.37
CA LEU A 352 -0.47 -9.69 -14.54
C LEU A 352 -0.25 -8.44 -15.40
N LEU A 353 0.71 -8.46 -16.33
CA LEU A 353 0.93 -7.37 -17.29
C LEU A 353 -0.34 -7.03 -18.07
N SER A 354 -1.07 -8.04 -18.56
CA SER A 354 -2.34 -7.81 -19.26
C SER A 354 -3.40 -7.15 -18.36
N LYS A 355 -3.46 -7.51 -17.07
CA LYS A 355 -4.40 -6.91 -16.10
C LYS A 355 -3.99 -5.50 -15.70
N LEU A 356 -2.69 -5.23 -15.57
CA LEU A 356 -2.12 -3.91 -15.31
C LEU A 356 -2.41 -2.94 -16.47
N ARG A 357 -2.22 -3.37 -17.73
CA ARG A 357 -2.55 -2.55 -18.91
C ARG A 357 -4.02 -2.14 -18.94
N LYS A 358 -4.94 -3.06 -18.60
CA LYS A 358 -6.38 -2.76 -18.50
C LYS A 358 -6.72 -1.73 -17.42
N ARG A 359 -5.82 -1.48 -16.48
CA ARG A 359 -5.93 -0.48 -15.42
C ARG A 359 -5.10 0.78 -15.68
N GLY A 360 -4.58 0.96 -16.90
CA GLY A 360 -3.77 2.13 -17.29
C GLY A 360 -2.26 1.95 -17.10
N ILE A 361 -1.80 0.91 -16.41
CA ILE A 361 -0.37 0.67 -16.15
C ILE A 361 0.24 -0.11 -17.33
N SER A 362 0.74 0.62 -18.33
CA SER A 362 1.23 0.02 -19.59
C SER A 362 2.75 -0.10 -19.68
N ASN A 363 3.50 0.67 -18.89
CA ASN A 363 4.97 0.76 -18.99
C ASN A 363 5.72 -0.06 -17.92
N ALA A 364 5.00 -0.84 -17.12
CA ALA A 364 5.58 -1.66 -16.07
C ALA A 364 6.35 -2.86 -16.65
N LYS A 365 7.51 -3.14 -16.06
CA LYS A 365 8.20 -4.43 -16.20
C LYS A 365 7.85 -5.31 -15.00
N VAL A 366 7.45 -6.55 -15.21
CA VAL A 366 7.09 -7.48 -14.12
C VAL A 366 8.15 -8.57 -14.00
N SER A 367 8.84 -8.65 -12.85
CA SER A 367 9.79 -9.74 -12.55
C SER A 367 9.17 -10.78 -11.63
N VAL A 368 9.43 -12.05 -11.91
CA VAL A 368 8.90 -13.22 -11.21
C VAL A 368 10.02 -14.20 -10.85
N ARG A 369 9.85 -15.00 -9.79
CA ARG A 369 10.76 -16.08 -9.41
C ARG A 369 10.11 -17.43 -9.66
N LEU A 370 10.84 -18.28 -10.39
CA LEU A 370 10.35 -19.58 -10.86
C LEU A 370 10.52 -20.71 -9.84
N VAL A 371 11.30 -20.45 -8.79
CA VAL A 371 11.59 -21.39 -7.70
C VAL A 371 11.45 -20.67 -6.36
N LYS A 372 11.72 -21.38 -5.26
CA LYS A 372 11.78 -20.81 -3.92
C LYS A 372 12.70 -19.60 -3.88
N THR A 373 12.26 -18.56 -3.17
CA THR A 373 12.98 -17.31 -3.03
C THR A 373 13.22 -17.02 -1.56
N SER A 374 14.37 -16.45 -1.25
CA SER A 374 14.71 -16.00 0.10
C SER A 374 15.23 -14.57 0.08
N VAL A 375 14.92 -13.81 1.13
CA VAL A 375 15.53 -12.52 1.42
C VAL A 375 16.60 -12.71 2.49
N LEU A 376 17.85 -12.45 2.12
CA LEU A 376 19.00 -12.46 3.03
C LEU A 376 18.94 -11.27 4.01
N PRO A 377 19.65 -11.32 5.15
CA PRO A 377 19.69 -10.22 6.12
C PRO A 377 20.04 -8.84 5.53
N ASN A 378 20.84 -8.80 4.45
CA ASN A 378 21.20 -7.58 3.73
C ASN A 378 20.15 -7.12 2.68
N GLY A 379 18.92 -7.66 2.73
CA GLY A 379 17.82 -7.32 1.83
C GLY A 379 17.96 -7.82 0.38
N ARG A 380 19.03 -8.56 0.06
CA ARG A 380 19.25 -9.18 -1.25
C ARG A 380 18.46 -10.48 -1.36
N LYS A 381 18.02 -10.78 -2.59
CA LYS A 381 17.16 -11.93 -2.89
C LYS A 381 18.02 -13.01 -3.53
N VAL A 382 17.84 -14.24 -3.08
CA VAL A 382 18.45 -15.43 -3.69
C VAL A 382 17.34 -16.41 -4.06
N THR A 383 17.61 -17.24 -5.07
CA THR A 383 16.72 -18.33 -5.50
C THR A 383 17.28 -19.65 -5.01
N VAL A 384 16.41 -20.55 -4.56
CA VAL A 384 16.78 -21.86 -4.01
C VAL A 384 16.08 -22.92 -4.82
N ASP A 385 16.86 -23.81 -5.42
CA ASP A 385 16.35 -24.87 -6.27
C ASP A 385 16.32 -26.20 -5.50
N SER A 386 15.12 -26.68 -5.18
CA SER A 386 14.95 -27.96 -4.49
C SER A 386 15.29 -29.17 -5.37
N ALA A 387 15.22 -29.05 -6.70
CA ALA A 387 15.60 -30.12 -7.61
C ALA A 387 17.12 -30.33 -7.65
N ASP A 388 17.88 -29.25 -7.41
CA ASP A 388 19.35 -29.25 -7.33
C ASP A 388 19.83 -29.23 -5.87
N GLY A 389 19.27 -30.09 -5.02
CA GLY A 389 19.75 -30.28 -3.64
C GLY A 389 19.65 -29.05 -2.74
N PHE A 390 18.71 -28.13 -3.01
CA PHE A 390 18.56 -26.83 -2.34
C PHE A 390 19.74 -25.87 -2.59
N ARG A 391 20.39 -25.98 -3.75
CA ARG A 391 21.46 -25.06 -4.14
C ARG A 391 20.89 -23.64 -4.27
N THR A 392 21.51 -22.73 -3.53
CA THR A 392 21.17 -21.31 -3.58
C THR A 392 21.92 -20.63 -4.72
N ARG A 393 21.27 -19.69 -5.40
CA ARG A 393 21.86 -18.89 -6.46
C ARG A 393 21.53 -17.42 -6.28
N TYR A 394 22.54 -16.56 -6.38
CA TYR A 394 22.36 -15.12 -6.47
C TYR A 394 22.36 -14.71 -7.93
N ARG A 395 21.41 -13.83 -8.31
CA ARG A 395 21.25 -13.30 -9.68
C ARG A 395 21.06 -14.33 -10.80
N SER A 396 20.40 -15.46 -10.53
CA SER A 396 20.05 -16.42 -11.59
C SER A 396 19.08 -15.80 -12.62
N ASP A 397 19.44 -15.87 -13.89
CA ASP A 397 18.62 -15.52 -15.06
C ASP A 397 17.72 -16.67 -15.51
N ILE A 398 18.02 -17.89 -15.09
CA ILE A 398 17.17 -19.07 -15.24
C ILE A 398 15.96 -18.96 -14.30
N PHE A 399 16.19 -18.66 -13.02
CA PHE A 399 15.14 -18.67 -11.99
C PHE A 399 14.45 -17.34 -11.74
N LYS A 400 14.97 -16.24 -12.29
CA LYS A 400 14.28 -14.95 -12.32
C LYS A 400 14.02 -14.55 -13.77
N LYS A 401 12.75 -14.45 -14.14
CA LYS A 401 12.33 -13.93 -15.44
C LYS A 401 11.67 -12.57 -15.28
N THR A 402 11.80 -11.72 -16.30
CA THR A 402 11.13 -10.43 -16.36
C THR A 402 10.47 -10.28 -17.71
N TYR A 403 9.24 -9.76 -17.70
CA TYR A 403 8.46 -9.54 -18.90
C TYR A 403 8.06 -8.06 -18.98
N ALA A 404 7.92 -7.58 -20.21
CA ALA A 404 7.50 -6.22 -20.50
C ALA A 404 6.78 -6.17 -21.85
N PHE A 405 6.06 -5.10 -22.11
CA PHE A 405 5.54 -4.83 -23.45
C PHE A 405 6.64 -4.25 -24.34
N ASN A 406 6.70 -4.70 -25.60
CA ASN A 406 7.50 -4.06 -26.65
C ASN A 406 6.73 -2.89 -27.28
N GLU A 407 7.36 -2.19 -28.24
CA GLU A 407 6.76 -1.06 -28.97
C GLU A 407 5.51 -1.44 -29.77
N LYS A 408 5.39 -2.71 -30.19
CA LYS A 408 4.21 -3.25 -30.89
C LYS A 408 3.08 -3.63 -29.93
N GLY A 409 3.30 -3.50 -28.62
CA GLY A 409 2.34 -3.85 -27.59
C GLY A 409 2.27 -5.35 -27.24
N GLU A 410 3.23 -6.16 -27.69
CA GLU A 410 3.35 -7.59 -27.40
C GLU A 410 4.17 -7.81 -26.11
N ILE A 411 3.87 -8.88 -25.35
CA ILE A 411 4.63 -9.21 -24.13
C ILE A 411 5.85 -10.04 -24.53
N ILE A 412 7.04 -9.53 -24.18
CA ILE A 412 8.32 -10.21 -24.44
C ILE A 412 9.11 -10.42 -23.15
N PRO A 413 9.93 -11.48 -23.05
CA PRO A 413 10.93 -11.58 -22.00
C PRO A 413 11.99 -10.49 -22.19
N VAL A 414 12.44 -9.89 -21.09
CA VAL A 414 13.54 -8.91 -21.05
C VAL A 414 14.53 -9.32 -19.98
N ASP A 415 15.76 -8.82 -20.06
CA ASP A 415 16.78 -9.14 -19.06
C ASP A 415 16.32 -8.67 -17.66
N SER A 416 16.31 -9.64 -16.75
CA SER A 416 15.84 -9.53 -15.37
C SER A 416 16.62 -8.58 -14.49
N TYR A 417 17.79 -8.12 -14.92
CA TYR A 417 18.66 -7.22 -14.18
C TYR A 417 18.88 -5.88 -14.90
N THR A 418 18.18 -5.64 -16.01
CA THR A 418 18.16 -4.32 -16.69
C THR A 418 17.54 -3.20 -15.85
N ASP A 419 16.78 -3.57 -14.81
CA ASP A 419 16.17 -2.63 -13.87
C ASP A 419 17.13 -2.18 -12.76
N GLU A 420 18.28 -2.83 -12.63
CA GLU A 420 19.34 -2.32 -11.79
C GLU A 420 20.04 -1.19 -12.51
N HIS A 421 19.77 0.01 -12.05
CA HIS A 421 20.43 1.19 -12.56
C HIS A 421 21.91 1.19 -12.15
N TYR A 422 22.75 1.44 -13.14
CA TYR A 422 24.18 1.71 -13.02
C TYR A 422 24.46 2.94 -13.88
N ASP A 423 25.14 3.93 -13.32
CA ASP A 423 25.52 5.15 -14.03
C ASP A 423 26.53 4.83 -15.12
N VAL A 424 27.44 3.88 -14.84
CA VAL A 424 28.46 3.40 -15.78
C VAL A 424 28.55 1.88 -15.74
N SER A 425 28.79 1.27 -16.90
CA SER A 425 29.15 -0.14 -17.04
C SER A 425 30.52 -0.25 -17.69
N LEU A 426 31.42 -1.02 -17.08
CA LEU A 426 32.80 -1.17 -17.47
C LEU A 426 33.13 -2.63 -17.82
N SER A 427 34.07 -2.79 -18.74
CA SER A 427 34.82 -4.02 -18.98
C SER A 427 36.30 -3.69 -19.13
N ILE A 428 37.14 -4.70 -19.33
CA ILE A 428 38.59 -4.55 -19.45
C ILE A 428 38.98 -4.88 -20.90
N ASP A 429 39.63 -3.93 -21.58
CA ASP A 429 40.09 -4.12 -22.96
C ASP A 429 41.30 -5.09 -23.03
N LYS A 430 41.78 -5.39 -24.24
CA LYS A 430 42.94 -6.28 -24.47
C LYS A 430 44.23 -5.76 -23.85
N ASP A 431 44.40 -4.45 -23.78
CA ASP A 431 45.57 -3.78 -23.19
C ASP A 431 45.43 -3.53 -21.67
N GLY A 432 44.36 -4.03 -21.04
CA GLY A 432 44.13 -3.89 -19.60
C GLY A 432 43.45 -2.58 -19.19
N LYS A 433 43.15 -1.67 -20.13
CA LYS A 433 42.52 -0.38 -19.84
C LYS A 433 41.00 -0.47 -19.60
N PRO A 434 40.41 0.53 -18.92
CA PRO A 434 38.97 0.61 -18.75
C PRO A 434 38.28 0.82 -20.10
N LYS A 435 37.39 -0.11 -20.44
CA LYS A 435 36.46 0.03 -21.57
C LYS A 435 35.08 0.38 -21.04
N ILE A 436 34.60 1.56 -21.40
CA ILE A 436 33.23 1.99 -21.07
C ILE A 436 32.27 1.27 -22.02
N GLU A 437 31.49 0.34 -21.48
CA GLU A 437 30.47 -0.39 -22.22
C GLU A 437 29.20 0.44 -22.39
N ARG A 438 28.87 1.24 -21.37
CA ARG A 438 27.69 2.10 -21.37
C ARG A 438 27.81 3.19 -20.31
N ILE A 439 27.31 4.38 -20.63
CA ILE A 439 26.97 5.41 -19.66
C ILE A 439 25.45 5.62 -19.72
N TYR A 440 24.79 5.62 -18.56
CA TYR A 440 23.34 5.78 -18.50
C TYR A 440 22.89 7.11 -19.08
N GLY A 441 21.74 7.10 -19.78
CA GLY A 441 21.16 8.30 -20.39
C GLY A 441 21.94 8.81 -21.61
N ASN A 442 22.79 7.98 -22.21
CA ASN A 442 23.65 8.33 -23.35
C ASN A 442 24.56 9.55 -23.08
N LYS A 443 24.90 9.79 -21.81
CA LYS A 443 25.82 10.85 -21.40
C LYS A 443 27.26 10.53 -21.81
N ARG A 444 28.08 11.56 -21.92
CA ARG A 444 29.54 11.47 -22.05
C ARG A 444 30.19 11.34 -20.67
N LEU A 445 31.41 10.80 -20.64
CA LEU A 445 32.20 10.68 -19.40
C LEU A 445 32.35 12.04 -18.69
N SER A 446 32.58 13.11 -19.45
CA SER A 446 32.71 14.48 -18.94
C SER A 446 31.45 15.07 -18.30
N GLU A 447 30.29 14.44 -18.51
CA GLU A 447 28.99 14.90 -17.98
C GLU A 447 28.59 14.17 -16.70
N LEU A 448 29.39 13.20 -16.25
CA LEU A 448 29.15 12.49 -15.00
C LEU A 448 29.40 13.42 -13.81
N LYS A 449 28.54 13.29 -12.79
CA LYS A 449 28.60 14.08 -11.54
C LYS A 449 28.17 13.25 -10.35
N GLY A 450 28.64 13.61 -9.17
CA GLY A 450 28.23 13.04 -7.90
C GLY A 450 28.75 11.64 -7.62
N ALA A 451 28.06 10.93 -6.72
CA ALA A 451 28.39 9.60 -6.26
C ALA A 451 27.87 8.52 -7.22
N LEU A 452 28.75 8.00 -8.08
CA LEU A 452 28.41 7.06 -9.14
C LEU A 452 28.30 5.61 -8.63
N LYS A 453 27.35 4.87 -9.21
CA LYS A 453 27.23 3.42 -9.12
C LYS A 453 27.68 2.76 -10.41
N VAL A 454 28.72 1.94 -10.33
CA VAL A 454 29.44 1.38 -11.47
C VAL A 454 29.30 -0.14 -11.49
N PHE A 455 28.93 -0.70 -12.64
CA PHE A 455 28.96 -2.14 -12.89
C PHE A 455 30.25 -2.53 -13.61
N VAL A 456 30.86 -3.65 -13.23
CA VAL A 456 32.15 -4.11 -13.77
C VAL A 456 32.04 -5.56 -14.21
N LYS A 457 32.35 -5.83 -15.48
CA LYS A 457 32.66 -7.16 -15.98
C LYS A 457 34.16 -7.40 -15.77
N ALA A 458 34.53 -8.11 -14.71
CA ALA A 458 35.92 -8.29 -14.31
C ALA A 458 36.67 -9.29 -15.22
N LYS A 459 38.01 -9.24 -15.14
CA LYS A 459 38.93 -10.30 -15.56
C LYS A 459 39.61 -10.88 -14.31
N GLY A 460 40.93 -10.84 -14.18
CA GLY A 460 41.63 -11.16 -12.94
C GLY A 460 41.53 -10.05 -11.89
N PHE A 461 41.86 -10.37 -10.63
CA PHE A 461 41.79 -9.42 -9.52
C PHE A 461 42.66 -8.18 -9.76
N SER A 462 43.95 -8.39 -10.03
CA SER A 462 44.94 -7.32 -10.22
C SER A 462 44.61 -6.44 -11.43
N GLU A 463 44.19 -7.02 -12.55
CA GLU A 463 43.80 -6.28 -13.75
C GLU A 463 42.54 -5.46 -13.50
N THR A 464 41.60 -6.00 -12.72
CA THR A 464 40.37 -5.29 -12.36
C THR A 464 40.67 -4.11 -11.44
N GLU A 465 41.55 -4.30 -10.45
CA GLU A 465 42.00 -3.23 -9.54
C GLU A 465 42.70 -2.11 -10.31
N GLN A 466 43.68 -2.45 -11.15
CA GLN A 466 44.41 -1.48 -11.97
C GLN A 466 43.47 -0.69 -12.89
N MET A 467 42.55 -1.38 -13.57
CA MET A 467 41.56 -0.74 -14.45
C MET A 467 40.68 0.25 -13.68
N LEU A 468 40.26 -0.09 -12.46
CA LEU A 468 39.42 0.78 -11.64
C LEU A 468 40.18 2.00 -11.13
N HIS A 469 41.47 1.87 -10.81
CA HIS A 469 42.32 3.03 -10.51
C HIS A 469 42.42 3.97 -11.70
N GLN A 470 42.66 3.45 -12.91
CA GLN A 470 42.69 4.26 -14.13
C GLN A 470 41.34 4.94 -14.40
N PHE A 471 40.23 4.23 -14.23
CA PHE A 471 38.91 4.83 -14.39
C PHE A 471 38.63 5.92 -13.34
N LYS A 472 39.07 5.72 -12.08
CA LYS A 472 38.99 6.74 -11.02
C LYS A 472 39.70 8.03 -11.43
N GLU A 473 40.89 7.92 -12.02
CA GLU A 473 41.67 9.06 -12.50
C GLU A 473 41.06 9.75 -13.73
N ALA A 474 40.31 9.01 -14.55
CA ALA A 474 39.63 9.53 -15.72
C ALA A 474 38.28 10.23 -15.42
N LEU A 475 37.77 10.15 -14.18
CA LEU A 475 36.51 10.78 -13.80
C LEU A 475 36.64 12.32 -13.72
N PRO A 476 35.57 13.06 -14.07
CA PRO A 476 35.48 14.48 -13.78
C PRO A 476 35.67 14.80 -12.29
N SER A 477 36.16 15.99 -11.97
CA SER A 477 36.45 16.40 -10.59
C SER A 477 35.22 16.43 -9.67
N ASP A 478 34.02 16.61 -10.22
CA ASP A 478 32.76 16.59 -9.48
C ASP A 478 32.09 15.20 -9.47
N ALA A 479 32.75 14.17 -10.00
CA ALA A 479 32.30 12.79 -9.98
C ALA A 479 33.20 11.91 -9.12
N SER A 480 32.60 10.91 -8.46
CA SER A 480 33.35 9.90 -7.69
C SER A 480 32.69 8.54 -7.84
N MET A 481 33.50 7.50 -7.98
CA MET A 481 32.99 6.15 -7.74
C MET A 481 32.60 6.05 -6.26
N SER A 482 31.37 5.64 -6.00
CA SER A 482 30.92 5.38 -4.64
C SER A 482 30.53 3.92 -4.42
N HIS A 483 30.11 3.25 -5.49
CA HIS A 483 29.58 1.89 -5.43
C HIS A 483 30.03 1.07 -6.62
N LEU A 484 30.61 -0.09 -6.35
CA LEU A 484 31.02 -1.05 -7.36
C LEU A 484 30.16 -2.30 -7.27
N ASN A 485 29.63 -2.74 -8.40
CA ASN A 485 29.10 -4.10 -8.56
C ASN A 485 29.97 -4.84 -9.57
N ILE A 486 30.70 -5.84 -9.10
CA ILE A 486 31.69 -6.59 -9.85
C ILE A 486 31.17 -8.00 -10.09
N LYS A 487 31.00 -8.35 -11.37
CA LYS A 487 30.75 -9.72 -11.81
C LYS A 487 32.08 -10.39 -12.17
N THR A 488 32.45 -11.46 -11.48
CA THR A 488 33.67 -12.22 -11.77
C THR A 488 33.53 -13.06 -13.05
N PRO A 489 34.65 -13.42 -13.72
CA PRO A 489 34.62 -14.27 -14.91
C PRO A 489 34.03 -15.66 -14.62
N LYS A 490 33.32 -16.24 -15.59
CA LYS A 490 32.76 -17.60 -15.47
C LYS A 490 33.86 -18.63 -15.24
N ASP A 491 34.93 -18.57 -16.03
CA ASP A 491 35.96 -19.62 -16.07
C ASP A 491 37.10 -19.39 -15.06
N ASN A 492 37.11 -18.25 -14.37
CA ASN A 492 38.13 -17.90 -13.38
C ASN A 492 37.55 -16.97 -12.30
N ASP A 493 36.68 -17.53 -11.47
CA ASP A 493 36.14 -16.83 -10.32
C ASP A 493 37.16 -16.74 -9.20
N TRP A 494 38.05 -15.75 -9.32
CA TRP A 494 39.12 -15.50 -8.36
C TRP A 494 38.61 -15.19 -6.95
N PHE A 495 37.37 -14.76 -6.79
CA PHE A 495 36.81 -14.47 -5.46
C PHE A 495 36.23 -15.71 -4.77
N ALA A 496 35.92 -16.77 -5.51
CA ALA A 496 35.53 -18.05 -4.93
C ALA A 496 36.73 -18.87 -4.42
N GLN A 497 37.96 -18.45 -4.71
CA GLN A 497 39.18 -19.15 -4.32
C GLN A 497 39.70 -18.66 -2.96
N GLY A 498 40.38 -19.52 -2.21
CA GLY A 498 41.00 -19.18 -0.92
C GLY A 498 40.11 -19.30 0.33
N SER A 499 40.67 -18.96 1.49
CA SER A 499 39.95 -18.97 2.78
C SER A 499 39.03 -17.75 2.90
N VAL A 500 38.00 -17.86 3.74
CA VAL A 500 37.08 -16.74 4.04
C VAL A 500 37.85 -15.52 4.56
N LEU A 501 38.82 -15.76 5.45
CA LEU A 501 39.64 -14.70 6.02
C LEU A 501 40.41 -13.94 4.92
N LYS A 502 41.04 -14.67 4.00
CA LYS A 502 41.79 -14.07 2.90
C LYS A 502 40.89 -13.29 1.94
N GLN A 503 39.73 -13.86 1.59
CA GLN A 503 38.70 -13.20 0.79
C GLN A 503 38.23 -11.88 1.45
N GLY A 504 38.04 -11.90 2.78
CA GLY A 504 37.61 -10.74 3.57
C GLY A 504 38.66 -9.63 3.55
N GLN A 505 39.91 -9.99 3.83
CA GLN A 505 41.05 -9.08 3.79
C GLN A 505 41.26 -8.45 2.42
N ASP A 506 41.20 -9.25 1.35
CA ASP A 506 41.43 -8.76 -0.01
C ASP A 506 40.31 -7.80 -0.43
N LEU A 507 39.04 -8.14 -0.12
CA LEU A 507 37.91 -7.26 -0.40
C LEU A 507 37.93 -5.98 0.44
N GLY A 508 38.30 -6.08 1.72
CA GLY A 508 38.44 -4.94 2.62
C GLY A 508 39.55 -3.99 2.20
N LYS A 509 40.72 -4.52 1.79
CA LYS A 509 41.82 -3.71 1.22
C LYS A 509 41.38 -3.03 -0.07
N PHE A 510 40.75 -3.77 -0.96
CA PHE A 510 40.24 -3.28 -2.23
C PHE A 510 39.22 -2.14 -2.06
N GLY A 511 38.22 -2.31 -1.18
CA GLY A 511 37.23 -1.29 -0.87
C GLY A 511 37.84 -0.02 -0.24
N ARG A 512 38.78 -0.18 0.71
CA ARG A 512 39.48 0.96 1.35
C ARG A 512 40.40 1.70 0.38
N GLY A 513 41.17 0.99 -0.45
CA GLY A 513 42.09 1.60 -1.42
C GLY A 513 41.37 2.48 -2.44
N LEU A 514 40.16 2.10 -2.85
CA LEU A 514 39.33 2.87 -3.76
C LEU A 514 38.40 3.88 -3.06
N ASN A 515 38.13 3.73 -1.76
CA ASN A 515 37.14 4.46 -0.98
C ASN A 515 35.69 4.28 -1.49
N VAL A 516 35.32 3.02 -1.72
CA VAL A 516 34.04 2.63 -2.35
C VAL A 516 33.39 1.47 -1.62
N SER A 517 32.07 1.41 -1.65
CA SER A 517 31.35 0.17 -1.31
C SER A 517 31.48 -0.80 -2.47
N VAL A 518 31.66 -2.08 -2.18
CA VAL A 518 31.87 -3.12 -3.21
C VAL A 518 30.90 -4.26 -3.00
N LEU A 519 30.25 -4.69 -4.08
CA LEU A 519 29.59 -5.97 -4.20
C LEU A 519 30.34 -6.78 -5.25
N VAL A 520 30.85 -7.94 -4.86
CA VAL A 520 31.39 -8.94 -5.78
C VAL A 520 30.41 -10.09 -5.87
N HIS A 521 30.12 -10.57 -7.08
CA HIS A 521 29.36 -11.79 -7.24
C HIS A 521 29.83 -12.60 -8.45
N SER A 522 29.61 -13.90 -8.32
CA SER A 522 30.03 -14.89 -9.29
C SER A 522 28.94 -15.18 -10.32
N ASN A 523 29.24 -16.09 -11.24
CA ASN A 523 28.23 -16.66 -12.12
C ASN A 523 27.27 -17.56 -11.30
N PRO A 524 25.93 -17.39 -11.42
CA PRO A 524 24.96 -18.12 -10.60
C PRO A 524 25.04 -19.66 -10.65
N GLU A 525 25.66 -20.25 -11.68
CA GLU A 525 25.70 -21.71 -11.86
C GLU A 525 26.88 -22.39 -11.15
N ASP A 526 28.01 -21.69 -11.00
CA ASP A 526 29.31 -22.32 -10.70
C ASP A 526 29.89 -21.93 -9.34
N SER A 527 29.20 -21.10 -8.56
CA SER A 527 29.83 -20.40 -7.43
C SER A 527 29.72 -21.12 -6.08
N GLN A 528 30.85 -21.35 -5.40
CA GLN A 528 30.88 -21.66 -3.97
C GLN A 528 30.57 -20.42 -3.11
N VAL A 529 30.93 -19.22 -3.59
CA VAL A 529 30.62 -17.93 -2.98
C VAL A 529 29.52 -17.24 -3.79
N LEU A 530 28.35 -17.00 -3.19
CA LEU A 530 27.23 -16.35 -3.88
C LEU A 530 27.49 -14.87 -4.14
N MET A 531 27.99 -14.19 -3.12
CA MET A 531 28.34 -12.78 -3.16
C MET A 531 29.24 -12.42 -1.99
N ALA A 532 29.97 -11.33 -2.14
CA ALA A 532 30.63 -10.67 -1.03
C ALA A 532 30.45 -9.16 -1.10
N LEU A 533 30.43 -8.52 0.06
CA LEU A 533 30.17 -7.10 0.22
C LEU A 533 31.26 -6.49 1.09
N CYS A 534 31.73 -5.30 0.72
CA CYS A 534 32.49 -4.43 1.60
C CYS A 534 31.76 -3.11 1.69
N ASN A 535 31.38 -2.75 2.91
CA ASN A 535 30.73 -1.50 3.23
C ASN A 535 31.79 -0.41 3.48
N ARG A 536 31.42 0.87 3.32
CA ARG A 536 32.32 2.01 3.61
C ARG A 536 32.80 2.06 5.06
N ASN A 537 32.03 1.52 6.00
CA ASN A 537 32.43 1.38 7.41
C ASN A 537 33.44 0.22 7.64
N SER A 538 34.00 -0.36 6.57
CA SER A 538 34.93 -1.48 6.57
C SER A 538 34.34 -2.82 7.05
N GLU A 539 33.02 -2.94 7.21
CA GLU A 539 32.39 -4.24 7.42
C GLU A 539 32.42 -5.06 6.12
N VAL A 540 32.88 -6.30 6.21
CA VAL A 540 32.95 -7.23 5.07
C VAL A 540 32.03 -8.42 5.32
N ILE A 541 31.19 -8.74 4.34
CA ILE A 541 30.25 -9.85 4.40
C ILE A 541 30.53 -10.79 3.24
N ILE A 542 30.81 -12.06 3.51
CA ILE A 542 30.98 -13.11 2.50
C ILE A 542 29.86 -14.12 2.67
N VAL A 543 29.08 -14.34 1.61
CA VAL A 543 27.97 -15.30 1.62
C VAL A 543 28.36 -16.50 0.76
N LYS A 544 28.53 -17.66 1.38
CA LYS A 544 28.76 -18.93 0.70
C LYS A 544 27.44 -19.66 0.45
N GLY A 545 27.33 -20.24 -0.74
CA GLY A 545 26.16 -21.00 -1.18
C GLY A 545 26.27 -22.46 -0.80
N GLY A 546 25.17 -23.07 -0.35
CA GLY A 546 25.13 -24.47 0.06
C GLY A 546 23.83 -24.83 0.78
N ARG A 547 23.80 -25.99 1.45
CA ARG A 547 22.70 -26.39 2.34
C ARG A 547 22.75 -25.53 3.60
N GLY A 548 22.00 -24.44 3.61
CA GLY A 548 22.09 -23.42 4.65
C GLY A 548 23.08 -22.36 4.25
N ASN A 549 22.60 -21.20 3.78
CA ASN A 549 23.51 -20.14 3.35
C ASN A 549 24.30 -19.65 4.57
N THR A 550 25.63 -19.71 4.50
CA THR A 550 26.52 -19.23 5.55
C THR A 550 27.02 -17.84 5.19
N ALA A 551 26.80 -16.87 6.09
CA ALA A 551 27.35 -15.54 6.02
C ALA A 551 28.49 -15.40 7.02
N PHE A 552 29.65 -15.00 6.55
CA PHE A 552 30.80 -14.62 7.36
C PHE A 552 30.88 -13.10 7.39
N VAL A 553 30.95 -12.51 8.58
CA VAL A 553 30.92 -11.06 8.79
C VAL A 553 32.16 -10.62 9.55
N GLU A 554 33.08 -9.95 8.85
CA GLU A 554 34.18 -9.24 9.46
C GLU A 554 33.69 -7.84 9.85
N SER A 555 33.55 -7.59 11.16
CA SER A 555 32.97 -6.37 11.71
C SER A 555 33.81 -5.81 12.85
N PRO A 556 34.15 -4.52 12.82
CA PRO A 556 34.99 -3.90 13.85
C PRO A 556 34.31 -3.86 15.23
N TYR A 557 33.00 -4.09 15.29
CA TYR A 557 32.22 -4.10 16.53
C TYR A 557 32.34 -5.41 17.32
N ILE A 558 32.88 -6.47 16.71
CA ILE A 558 33.16 -7.71 17.42
C ILE A 558 34.44 -7.55 18.25
N PRO A 559 34.44 -7.88 19.55
CA PRO A 559 35.65 -7.78 20.37
C PRO A 559 36.76 -8.71 19.87
N LYS A 560 38.02 -8.35 20.16
CA LYS A 560 39.18 -9.20 19.87
C LYS A 560 39.03 -10.58 20.52
N ASN A 561 39.48 -11.63 19.83
CA ASN A 561 39.39 -13.03 20.27
C ASN A 561 37.94 -13.47 20.62
N VAL A 562 36.94 -12.91 19.93
CA VAL A 562 35.53 -13.31 20.05
C VAL A 562 35.01 -13.71 18.68
N ILE A 563 34.31 -14.85 18.62
CA ILE A 563 33.50 -15.23 17.47
C ILE A 563 32.05 -15.30 17.92
N GLN A 564 31.16 -14.66 17.17
CA GLN A 564 29.73 -14.74 17.40
C GLN A 564 29.05 -15.56 16.30
N LEU A 565 28.33 -16.60 16.70
CA LEU A 565 27.45 -17.40 15.84
C LEU A 565 26.01 -17.00 16.13
N THR A 566 25.29 -16.59 15.09
CA THR A 566 23.84 -16.36 15.16
C THR A 566 23.15 -17.46 14.36
N GLU A 567 22.28 -18.20 15.04
CA GLU A 567 21.70 -19.43 14.53
C GLU A 567 20.18 -19.36 14.50
N PHE A 568 19.58 -19.83 13.41
CA PHE A 568 18.13 -19.86 13.22
C PHE A 568 17.72 -21.32 12.98
N GLY A 569 16.99 -21.91 13.93
CA GLY A 569 16.63 -23.33 13.88
C GLY A 569 15.60 -23.65 12.78
N ASN A 570 15.77 -24.81 12.14
CA ASN A 570 14.79 -25.49 11.27
C ASN A 570 14.09 -24.63 10.18
N SER A 571 14.68 -23.48 9.82
CA SER A 571 14.39 -22.77 8.59
C SER A 571 14.89 -23.58 7.40
N VAL A 572 14.08 -23.69 6.33
CA VAL A 572 14.46 -24.30 5.03
C VAL A 572 15.78 -23.72 4.47
N LEU A 573 16.19 -22.55 4.96
CA LEU A 573 17.37 -21.82 4.52
C LEU A 573 18.56 -21.90 5.46
N LYS A 574 18.43 -22.51 6.65
CA LYS A 574 19.44 -22.63 7.73
C LYS A 574 20.46 -21.49 7.71
N GLN A 575 19.98 -20.24 7.66
CA GLN A 575 20.88 -19.09 7.51
C GLN A 575 21.74 -19.01 8.77
N GLN A 576 23.05 -18.93 8.60
CA GLN A 576 24.01 -18.89 9.70
C GLN A 576 24.86 -17.65 9.53
N LEU A 577 25.06 -16.91 10.61
CA LEU A 577 25.91 -15.73 10.60
C LEU A 577 27.05 -15.91 11.60
N LEU A 578 28.27 -15.99 11.08
CA LEU A 578 29.50 -16.05 11.86
C LEU A 578 30.18 -14.68 11.77
N ALA A 579 30.22 -13.95 12.89
CA ALA A 579 30.84 -12.63 12.98
C ALA A 579 32.15 -12.65 13.77
N PHE A 580 33.14 -11.92 13.30
CA PHE A 580 34.48 -11.79 13.88
C PHE A 580 35.08 -10.41 13.56
N ARG A 581 36.19 -10.03 14.21
CA ARG A 581 36.79 -8.69 14.05
C ARG A 581 37.72 -8.55 12.84
N GLY A 582 38.44 -9.60 12.49
CA GLY A 582 39.54 -9.62 11.52
C GLY A 582 40.45 -10.83 11.78
N ASP A 583 41.74 -10.69 11.49
CA ASP A 583 42.79 -11.71 11.72
C ASP A 583 43.53 -11.58 13.06
N ASP A 584 43.04 -10.71 13.95
CA ASP A 584 43.64 -10.36 15.25
C ASP A 584 43.51 -11.47 16.33
N PHE A 585 43.58 -12.74 15.95
CA PHE A 585 43.45 -13.90 16.84
C PHE A 585 44.79 -14.30 17.46
N ASP A 586 45.18 -13.60 18.53
CA ASP A 586 46.47 -13.79 19.22
C ASP A 586 46.39 -14.63 20.50
N ALA A 587 45.20 -15.11 20.86
CA ALA A 587 44.97 -16.00 22.00
C ALA A 587 43.72 -16.85 21.78
N ASP A 588 43.45 -17.76 22.73
CA ASP A 588 42.24 -18.58 22.76
C ASP A 588 40.98 -17.74 22.62
N ILE A 589 40.04 -18.23 21.81
CA ILE A 589 38.84 -17.50 21.44
C ILE A 589 37.68 -17.76 22.40
N ARG A 590 36.83 -16.75 22.59
CA ARG A 590 35.52 -16.92 23.23
C ARG A 590 34.44 -17.03 22.16
N VAL A 591 33.64 -18.07 22.23
CA VAL A 591 32.53 -18.28 21.29
C VAL A 591 31.22 -17.82 21.92
N ARG A 592 30.48 -16.96 21.20
CA ARG A 592 29.15 -16.50 21.58
C ARG A 592 28.14 -17.08 20.62
N ILE A 593 27.27 -17.95 21.10
CA ILE A 593 26.16 -18.49 20.33
C ILE A 593 24.90 -17.70 20.69
N VAL A 594 24.21 -17.21 19.67
CA VAL A 594 22.94 -16.50 19.80
C VAL A 594 21.90 -17.31 19.04
N HIS A 595 21.02 -17.98 19.77
CA HIS A 595 19.86 -18.60 19.16
C HIS A 595 18.86 -17.49 18.85
N GLY A 596 18.61 -17.27 17.57
CA GLY A 596 17.63 -16.31 17.07
C GLY A 596 16.19 -16.76 17.32
N ASP A 597 15.29 -16.28 16.46
CA ASP A 597 13.83 -16.50 16.43
C ASP A 597 13.28 -17.58 17.39
N VAL A 598 12.38 -17.16 18.29
CA VAL A 598 11.75 -17.96 19.34
C VAL A 598 10.98 -19.18 18.84
N LYS A 599 10.57 -19.22 17.56
CA LYS A 599 9.72 -20.32 17.07
C LYS A 599 10.46 -21.64 16.88
N GLN A 600 11.73 -21.61 16.44
CA GLN A 600 12.48 -22.82 16.11
C GLN A 600 13.95 -22.65 16.54
N ILE A 601 14.34 -23.38 17.59
CA ILE A 601 15.71 -23.42 18.06
C ILE A 601 16.53 -24.47 17.27
N PRO A 602 17.83 -24.22 17.03
CA PRO A 602 18.70 -25.21 16.40
C PRO A 602 18.75 -26.53 17.19
N THR A 603 18.95 -27.64 16.50
CA THR A 603 19.27 -28.90 17.18
C THR A 603 20.71 -28.90 17.69
N THR A 604 21.03 -29.78 18.65
CA THR A 604 22.39 -29.96 19.16
C THR A 604 23.37 -30.29 18.05
N ARG A 605 22.97 -31.17 17.12
CA ARG A 605 23.76 -31.52 15.94
C ARG A 605 24.05 -30.31 15.06
N GLU A 606 23.04 -29.48 14.77
CA GLU A 606 23.23 -28.30 13.93
C GLU A 606 24.18 -27.29 14.58
N THR A 607 24.09 -27.09 15.90
CA THR A 607 24.99 -26.19 16.63
C THR A 607 26.44 -26.70 16.57
N LEU A 608 26.64 -28.01 16.71
CA LEU A 608 27.95 -28.65 16.58
C LEU A 608 28.53 -28.53 15.16
N GLU A 609 27.70 -28.70 14.13
CA GLU A 609 28.08 -28.50 12.73
C GLU A 609 28.47 -27.03 12.46
N ASN A 610 27.77 -26.07 13.06
CA ASN A 610 28.08 -24.65 12.90
C ASN A 610 29.40 -24.24 13.57
N LEU A 611 29.76 -24.85 14.70
CA LEU A 611 31.03 -24.58 15.36
C LEU A 611 32.24 -25.00 14.52
N GLU A 612 32.10 -26.00 13.64
CA GLU A 612 33.18 -26.38 12.71
C GLU A 612 33.52 -25.26 11.71
N LEU A 613 32.59 -24.32 11.46
CA LEU A 613 32.83 -23.18 10.57
C LEU A 613 33.90 -22.22 11.09
N ILE A 614 34.18 -22.23 12.40
CA ILE A 614 35.24 -21.42 13.03
C ILE A 614 36.59 -21.69 12.38
N SER A 615 36.85 -22.94 11.99
CA SER A 615 38.11 -23.35 11.35
C SER A 615 38.38 -22.63 10.01
N GLN A 616 37.34 -22.10 9.35
CA GLN A 616 37.49 -21.31 8.13
C GLN A 616 38.05 -19.90 8.39
N VAL A 617 38.03 -19.45 9.64
CA VAL A 617 38.43 -18.11 10.06
C VAL A 617 39.69 -18.15 10.93
N THR A 618 39.81 -19.10 11.85
CA THR A 618 40.96 -19.20 12.76
C THR A 618 41.23 -20.64 13.20
N GLN A 619 42.46 -20.89 13.62
CA GLN A 619 42.91 -22.16 14.20
C GLN A 619 43.17 -22.04 15.71
N GLN A 620 42.89 -20.88 16.33
CA GLN A 620 43.04 -20.71 17.77
C GLN A 620 42.05 -21.60 18.53
N PRO A 621 42.44 -22.17 19.68
CA PRO A 621 41.58 -23.04 20.48
C PRO A 621 40.44 -22.24 21.14
N ILE A 622 39.34 -22.92 21.43
CA ILE A 622 38.19 -22.32 22.13
C ILE A 622 38.49 -22.30 23.63
N ARG A 623 38.37 -21.12 24.25
CA ARG A 623 38.52 -20.91 25.70
C ARG A 623 37.23 -21.22 26.47
N ASN A 624 36.10 -20.76 25.95
CA ASN A 624 34.78 -20.93 26.53
C ASN A 624 33.68 -20.63 25.51
N ILE A 625 32.47 -21.11 25.82
CA ILE A 625 31.28 -20.89 25.01
C ILE A 625 30.18 -20.28 25.87
N THR A 626 29.58 -19.19 25.39
CA THR A 626 28.39 -18.60 25.99
C THR A 626 27.22 -18.67 25.02
N ILE A 627 26.05 -19.08 25.48
CA ILE A 627 24.84 -19.23 24.68
C ILE A 627 23.79 -18.23 25.17
N SER A 628 23.21 -17.44 24.27
CA SER A 628 22.05 -16.61 24.54
C SER A 628 20.79 -17.36 24.11
N ALA A 629 20.04 -17.88 25.08
CA ALA A 629 18.81 -18.63 24.85
C ALA A 629 17.63 -17.66 24.64
N SER A 630 16.91 -17.85 23.54
CA SER A 630 15.70 -17.07 23.22
C SER A 630 14.47 -17.46 24.03
N THR A 631 14.49 -18.61 24.72
CA THR A 631 13.38 -19.09 25.55
C THR A 631 13.86 -20.00 26.66
N THR A 632 13.19 -19.96 27.81
CA THR A 632 13.38 -20.90 28.93
C THR A 632 12.51 -22.15 28.83
N LYS A 633 11.54 -22.19 27.90
CA LYS A 633 10.56 -23.29 27.76
C LYS A 633 11.16 -24.62 27.31
N LYS A 634 12.42 -24.62 26.83
CA LYS A 634 13.10 -25.81 26.28
C LYS A 634 14.32 -26.22 27.11
N LEU A 635 14.15 -26.29 28.43
CA LEU A 635 15.22 -26.63 29.37
C LEU A 635 16.00 -27.90 28.99
N GLY A 636 15.30 -29.01 28.72
CA GLY A 636 15.94 -30.29 28.37
C GLY A 636 16.88 -30.20 27.16
N HIS A 637 16.45 -29.51 26.10
CA HIS A 637 17.30 -29.28 24.94
C HIS A 637 18.59 -28.51 25.29
N TYR A 638 18.49 -27.43 26.07
CA TYR A 638 19.68 -26.65 26.42
C TYR A 638 20.60 -27.41 27.40
N GLN A 639 20.06 -28.29 28.25
CA GLN A 639 20.88 -29.20 29.07
C GLN A 639 21.65 -30.20 28.20
N GLU A 640 20.99 -30.82 27.21
CA GLU A 640 21.63 -31.70 26.24
C GLU A 640 22.72 -30.98 25.45
N LEU A 641 22.42 -29.77 24.96
CA LEU A 641 23.37 -28.94 24.21
C LEU A 641 24.59 -28.57 25.05
N VAL A 642 24.39 -28.08 26.28
CA VAL A 642 25.48 -27.75 27.20
C VAL A 642 26.38 -28.95 27.47
N THR A 643 25.78 -30.13 27.68
CA THR A 643 26.51 -31.38 27.91
C THR A 643 27.32 -31.77 26.68
N ALA A 644 26.70 -31.77 25.50
CA ALA A 644 27.36 -32.13 24.25
C ALA A 644 28.54 -31.19 23.94
N LEU A 645 28.37 -29.88 24.15
CA LEU A 645 29.42 -28.89 23.93
C LEU A 645 30.56 -29.02 24.94
N SER A 646 30.24 -29.17 26.22
CA SER A 646 31.25 -29.34 27.28
C SER A 646 32.07 -30.61 27.06
N ASN A 647 31.44 -31.72 26.63
CA ASN A 647 32.13 -32.99 26.38
C ASN A 647 33.01 -32.94 25.13
N LYS A 648 32.57 -32.24 24.07
CA LYS A 648 33.33 -32.18 22.81
C LYS A 648 34.52 -31.24 22.89
N TYR A 649 34.35 -30.07 23.50
CA TYR A 649 35.36 -29.02 23.51
C TYR A 649 36.13 -28.90 24.83
N GLU A 650 35.74 -29.65 25.86
CA GLU A 650 36.38 -29.66 27.19
C GLU A 650 36.55 -28.25 27.79
N VAL A 651 35.56 -27.38 27.58
CA VAL A 651 35.57 -25.97 28.04
C VAL A 651 34.32 -25.62 28.85
N ASN A 652 34.39 -24.51 29.58
CA ASN A 652 33.24 -23.98 30.31
C ASN A 652 32.15 -23.48 29.34
N ILE A 653 30.93 -23.96 29.56
CA ILE A 653 29.73 -23.56 28.83
C ILE A 653 28.78 -22.81 29.76
N VAL A 654 28.29 -21.64 29.34
CA VAL A 654 27.32 -20.85 30.10
C VAL A 654 26.14 -20.45 29.22
N VAL A 655 24.92 -20.69 29.69
CA VAL A 655 23.69 -20.25 29.03
C VAL A 655 23.09 -19.07 29.77
N TRP A 656 22.83 -18.00 29.04
CA TRP A 656 22.15 -16.79 29.48
C TRP A 656 20.74 -16.73 28.90
N THR A 657 19.80 -16.22 29.66
CA THR A 657 18.43 -15.95 29.20
C THR A 657 17.98 -14.58 29.67
N LYS A 658 17.00 -13.97 28.99
CA LYS A 658 16.44 -12.67 29.40
C LYS A 658 15.29 -12.87 30.37
N THR A 659 15.23 -12.04 31.39
CA THR A 659 14.07 -11.91 32.27
C THR A 659 12.98 -11.04 31.62
N GLU A 660 11.75 -11.02 32.16
CA GLU A 660 10.68 -10.11 31.70
C GLU A 660 11.09 -8.63 31.78
N GLY A 661 12.01 -8.28 32.69
CA GLY A 661 12.61 -6.94 32.79
C GLY A 661 13.75 -6.67 31.79
N GLY A 662 14.09 -7.62 30.91
CA GLY A 662 15.10 -7.46 29.87
C GLY A 662 16.55 -7.76 30.28
N GLU A 663 16.84 -7.87 31.59
CA GLU A 663 18.19 -8.14 32.10
C GLU A 663 18.60 -9.60 31.85
N PRO A 664 19.85 -9.85 31.36
CA PRO A 664 20.36 -11.17 31.13
C PRO A 664 20.78 -11.86 32.43
N VAL A 665 20.25 -13.06 32.68
CA VAL A 665 20.57 -13.87 33.86
C VAL A 665 21.19 -15.20 33.44
N LYS A 666 22.14 -15.68 34.25
CA LYS A 666 22.78 -16.98 34.06
C LYS A 666 21.77 -18.09 34.38
N TRP A 667 21.43 -18.91 33.39
CA TRP A 667 20.43 -19.96 33.49
C TRP A 667 21.06 -21.34 33.68
N LEU A 668 22.01 -21.72 32.82
CA LEU A 668 22.70 -23.02 32.88
C LEU A 668 24.21 -22.82 32.87
N SER A 669 24.96 -23.73 33.47
CA SER A 669 26.40 -23.84 33.22
C SER A 669 26.94 -25.24 33.45
N LYS A 670 28.03 -25.56 32.76
CA LYS A 670 28.82 -26.77 32.99
C LYS A 670 30.30 -26.48 32.73
N THR A 671 31.15 -26.84 33.67
CA THR A 671 32.60 -26.89 33.52
C THR A 671 33.04 -28.34 33.23
N PRO A 672 34.25 -28.57 32.69
CA PRO A 672 34.74 -29.92 32.42
C PRO A 672 34.83 -30.82 33.66
N GLN A 673 34.94 -30.22 34.85
CA GLN A 673 35.02 -30.94 36.12
C GLN A 673 33.65 -31.30 36.71
N ASP A 674 32.56 -30.69 36.24
CA ASP A 674 31.22 -30.95 36.77
C ASP A 674 30.69 -32.28 36.23
N SER A 675 30.09 -33.11 37.10
CA SER A 675 29.36 -34.32 36.67
C SER A 675 28.11 -33.96 35.86
N ASP A 676 27.33 -33.00 36.36
CA ASP A 676 26.02 -32.63 35.82
C ASP A 676 25.94 -31.15 35.41
N VAL A 677 24.91 -30.79 34.65
CA VAL A 677 24.63 -29.39 34.29
C VAL A 677 24.05 -28.67 35.50
N ILE A 678 24.67 -27.56 35.91
CA ILE A 678 24.14 -26.70 36.97
C ILE A 678 22.98 -25.88 36.41
N VAL A 679 21.78 -26.09 36.93
CA VAL A 679 20.55 -25.36 36.59
C VAL A 679 20.31 -24.28 37.64
N ARG A 680 20.14 -23.02 37.21
CA ARG A 680 19.79 -21.89 38.07
C ARG A 680 18.36 -21.46 37.77
N THR A 681 17.52 -21.32 38.78
CA THR A 681 16.16 -20.80 38.60
C THR A 681 16.24 -19.33 38.18
N PRO A 682 15.68 -18.93 37.02
CA PRO A 682 15.55 -17.51 36.68
C PRO A 682 14.68 -16.82 37.74
N PRO A 683 14.94 -15.56 38.13
CA PRO A 683 14.31 -14.91 39.30
C PRO A 683 12.78 -14.84 39.33
N HIS A 684 12.07 -15.19 38.25
CA HIS A 684 10.62 -15.03 38.12
C HIS A 684 9.86 -16.23 37.51
N LEU A 685 10.42 -17.45 37.56
CA LEU A 685 9.53 -18.63 37.59
C LEU A 685 8.92 -18.66 38.99
N ALA A 686 7.90 -17.83 39.21
CA ALA A 686 7.18 -17.79 40.47
C ALA A 686 6.76 -19.22 40.83
N GLU A 687 7.18 -19.66 42.01
CA GLU A 687 6.49 -20.67 42.77
C GLU A 687 5.00 -20.35 42.69
N THR A 688 4.24 -21.14 41.93
CA THR A 688 2.80 -21.21 42.20
C THR A 688 2.71 -21.79 43.60
N GLN A 689 2.29 -20.98 44.58
CA GLN A 689 1.83 -21.52 45.85
C GLN A 689 0.91 -22.72 45.54
N PRO A 690 1.05 -23.87 46.22
CA PRO A 690 0.15 -24.98 46.01
C PRO A 690 -1.27 -24.47 46.23
N HIS A 691 -2.13 -24.73 45.23
CA HIS A 691 -3.54 -24.41 45.30
C HIS A 691 -4.08 -24.94 46.63
N ASN A 692 -4.64 -24.05 47.46
CA ASN A 692 -5.23 -24.44 48.72
C ASN A 692 -6.53 -25.19 48.39
N ASP A 693 -6.47 -26.52 48.29
CA ASP A 693 -7.59 -27.44 48.04
C ASP A 693 -8.55 -27.51 49.26
N LYS A 694 -9.01 -26.36 49.75
CA LYS A 694 -10.23 -26.33 50.56
C LYS A 694 -11.41 -26.30 49.61
N LYS A 695 -12.10 -27.45 49.51
CA LYS A 695 -13.46 -27.58 48.95
C LYS A 695 -14.29 -26.38 49.41
N LEU A 696 -14.64 -25.49 48.48
CA LEU A 696 -15.47 -24.32 48.77
C LEU A 696 -16.97 -24.64 48.81
N GLN A 697 -17.39 -25.87 48.50
CA GLN A 697 -18.75 -26.37 48.68
C GLN A 697 -18.80 -27.90 48.47
N ASP A 698 -19.52 -28.60 49.34
CA ASP A 698 -19.83 -30.03 49.22
C ASP A 698 -21.23 -30.15 48.63
N TRP A 699 -21.35 -30.75 47.44
CA TRP A 699 -22.63 -30.89 46.71
C TRP A 699 -23.39 -32.18 47.05
N ASP A 700 -22.89 -32.98 47.99
CA ASP A 700 -23.43 -34.30 48.30
C ASP A 700 -24.51 -34.30 49.39
N THR A 701 -25.00 -33.13 49.85
CA THR A 701 -26.19 -33.09 50.72
C THR A 701 -26.93 -31.76 50.58
N PRO A 702 -28.12 -31.71 49.93
CA PRO A 702 -28.93 -30.50 49.92
C PRO A 702 -29.52 -30.29 51.33
N ASN A 703 -29.23 -29.14 51.94
CA ASN A 703 -29.92 -28.71 53.16
C ASN A 703 -31.33 -28.20 52.78
N GLN A 704 -32.29 -28.47 53.66
CA GLN A 704 -33.74 -28.29 53.50
C GLN A 704 -34.20 -26.81 53.45
N GLU A 705 -33.28 -25.85 53.36
CA GLU A 705 -33.55 -24.43 53.11
C GLU A 705 -33.35 -24.02 51.64
N GLN A 706 -33.07 -24.97 50.74
CA GLN A 706 -32.99 -24.74 49.29
C GLN A 706 -33.98 -25.59 48.46
N ILE A 707 -35.07 -26.07 49.06
CA ILE A 707 -36.23 -26.63 48.34
C ILE A 707 -37.32 -25.57 48.19
#